data_AF-A0A7H0I1T2-F1
#
_entry.id   AF-A0A7H0I1T2-F1
#
_cell.length_a   1.000
_cell.length_b   1.000
_cell.length_c   1.000
_cell.angle_alpha   90.00
_cell.angle_beta   90.00
_cell.angle_gamma   90.00
#
_symmetry.space_group_name_H-M   'P 1'
#
loop_
_entity.id
_entity.type
_entity.pdbx_description
1 polymer ?
#
loop_
_entity_poly.entity_id
_entity_poly.type
_entity_poly.pdbx_seq_one_letter_code
_entity_poly.pdbx_strand_id
1 'polypeptide(L)'
;MGWFVRRSGPGSHTALLYAGEAAAAGAAVLLTPSRVLTCAHVVNDVLGRDTMSDQEPGDGRFTVSFRGVDAAATGTARVSLWLPPKKRPGSPVWDGDLAVLELDEQAPEWTRPVVWRDMTEGMELRAWHGGGAAITYADTTAGPEDGGCRYLDGALSGAAIGPGYSGGPLRLVSDSTVTGLVVAQVMSGAPALTAQHTVRRGWAVPWRTVREELARAGRADVVDECRVVRTDRAAGPSEASLHALVPVLGTLLDDPARRTDHCRSLSLALKCEAPADGTPAPALDDLAAVLLTEDRALATLSESLAPAVEHDPPLRRALSDLLALGRVEERVRLLSFGEHRALCQALRGSVVADPGLIARAAREALRFMTLPTALAHTSRLTGEDVDAVVLALEDYPDGGLAPAGSIPVPALLRLAEFTAAATGDAARRAGLRAWCDRVARRLGISPPALAERRADADAWAAHRPSPVTRIVTRLTAGDGEQGGRFRCEIWLCRKDGTRVGVPAPKDFLPPGEIGRLIRRTADGCRVAGEPEPSQVDVVVGPAHLETPVDGWETGNELADVLPDLVGLQDVLPDVSGLSLALGSRYQVALRCPEFIVRADGEVRRRWAADAPHTLVVGDPTVDIQHLYELLKNPHQDTARVVLHGPPQQRSRLLPVCLAMGVPVVLWDRAAESHDDAVRLDHLDPTGPLDKLPQRLQEFRSSVYGAGADVSPARPALVWHDGELLPLPAPLHLADPA
;
A
#
# COMPACT_ATOMS: atom_id res chain seq x y z
N MET A 1 -21.58 -28.81 21.65
CA MET A 1 -21.21 -27.99 20.48
C MET A 1 -20.83 -28.88 19.30
N GLY A 2 -21.76 -29.28 18.43
CA GLY A 2 -21.49 -30.26 17.35
C GLY A 2 -21.49 -29.72 15.92
N TRP A 3 -21.99 -28.50 15.68
CA TRP A 3 -22.22 -27.98 14.31
C TRP A 3 -21.07 -27.14 13.74
N PHE A 4 -20.39 -26.39 14.60
CA PHE A 4 -19.35 -25.44 14.21
C PHE A 4 -17.98 -25.83 14.75
N VAL A 5 -17.77 -27.14 14.93
CA VAL A 5 -16.46 -27.68 15.31
C VAL A 5 -15.59 -27.65 14.07
N ARG A 6 -14.55 -26.81 14.10
CA ARG A 6 -13.46 -26.93 13.12
C ARG A 6 -12.77 -28.25 13.38
N ARG A 7 -12.37 -28.96 12.33
CA ARG A 7 -11.48 -30.12 12.46
C ARG A 7 -10.35 -29.76 13.42
N SER A 8 -10.40 -30.32 14.63
CA SER A 8 -9.23 -30.55 15.45
C SER A 8 -8.48 -31.72 14.82
N GLY A 9 -8.19 -31.63 13.52
CA GLY A 9 -7.25 -32.56 12.89
C GLY A 9 -5.90 -32.36 13.57
N PRO A 10 -5.10 -33.40 13.78
CA PRO A 10 -3.75 -33.23 14.28
C PRO A 10 -3.05 -32.27 13.32
N GLY A 11 -2.74 -31.06 13.83
CA GLY A 11 -2.03 -30.06 13.04
C GLY A 11 -0.72 -30.67 12.55
N SER A 12 -0.23 -30.22 11.40
CA SER A 12 1.07 -30.68 10.89
C SER A 12 2.12 -30.58 12.00
N HIS A 13 2.79 -31.68 12.30
CA HIS A 13 3.87 -31.77 13.27
C HIS A 13 5.18 -31.46 12.57
N THR A 14 6.00 -30.62 13.20
CA THR A 14 7.34 -30.30 12.73
C THR A 14 8.33 -30.79 13.79
N ALA A 15 9.44 -31.38 13.36
CA ALA A 15 10.47 -31.87 14.26
C ALA A 15 11.86 -31.81 13.61
N LEU A 16 12.89 -31.61 14.42
CA LEU A 16 14.27 -31.80 14.00
C LEU A 16 14.65 -33.28 14.18
N LEU A 17 15.32 -33.84 13.17
CA LEU A 17 15.79 -35.22 13.19
C LEU A 17 17.28 -35.30 13.54
N TYR A 18 17.70 -36.42 14.14
CA TYR A 18 19.13 -36.73 14.24
C TYR A 18 19.73 -36.97 12.85
N ALA A 19 21.00 -36.61 12.68
CA ALA A 19 21.69 -36.75 11.40
C ALA A 19 21.72 -38.23 10.96
N GLY A 20 21.11 -38.51 9.81
CA GLY A 20 21.07 -39.86 9.23
C GLY A 20 20.03 -40.81 9.84
N GLU A 21 19.20 -40.35 10.77
CA GLU A 21 18.16 -41.16 11.41
C GLU A 21 16.74 -40.61 11.17
N ALA A 22 15.73 -41.47 11.25
CA ALA A 22 14.32 -41.07 11.21
C ALA A 22 13.77 -40.65 12.60
N ALA A 23 14.61 -40.67 13.63
CA ALA A 23 14.26 -40.35 15.00
C ALA A 23 14.29 -38.82 15.24
N ALA A 24 13.26 -38.31 15.91
CA ALA A 24 13.18 -36.90 16.27
C ALA A 24 14.04 -36.62 17.51
N ALA A 25 14.96 -35.67 17.40
CA ALA A 25 15.72 -35.14 18.54
C ALA A 25 14.84 -34.21 19.39
N GLY A 26 14.00 -33.43 18.73
CA GLY A 26 13.03 -32.55 19.38
C GLY A 26 11.94 -32.10 18.41
N ALA A 27 10.86 -31.60 18.98
CA ALA A 27 9.78 -31.01 18.22
C ALA A 27 10.11 -29.57 17.82
N ALA A 28 9.33 -29.04 16.90
CA ALA A 28 9.49 -27.70 16.39
C ALA A 28 8.14 -27.12 15.95
N VAL A 29 8.12 -25.81 15.73
CA VAL A 29 6.95 -25.04 15.34
C VAL A 29 7.21 -24.31 14.04
N LEU A 30 6.33 -24.48 13.06
CA LEU A 30 6.36 -23.68 11.84
C LEU A 30 5.84 -22.26 12.13
N LEU A 31 6.72 -21.26 12.03
CA LEU A 31 6.40 -19.83 12.26
C LEU A 31 5.82 -19.17 11.01
N THR A 32 6.43 -19.46 9.86
CA THR A 32 6.04 -19.00 8.52
C THR A 32 6.33 -20.13 7.52
N PRO A 33 5.89 -20.05 6.25
CA PRO A 33 6.21 -21.09 5.28
C PRO A 33 7.72 -21.35 5.09
N SER A 34 8.60 -20.43 5.48
CA SER A 34 10.05 -20.56 5.34
C SER A 34 10.82 -20.63 6.66
N ARG A 35 10.16 -20.55 7.83
CA ARG A 35 10.85 -20.43 9.12
C ARG A 35 10.26 -21.36 10.18
N VAL A 36 11.16 -22.01 10.92
CA VAL A 36 10.84 -22.96 12.00
C VAL A 36 11.48 -22.49 13.30
N LEU A 37 10.77 -22.66 14.42
CA LEU A 37 11.24 -22.36 15.77
C LEU A 37 11.35 -23.65 16.59
N THR A 38 12.44 -23.80 17.33
CA THR A 38 12.65 -24.90 18.28
C THR A 38 13.49 -24.40 19.46
N CYS A 39 13.80 -25.29 20.41
CA CYS A 39 14.73 -25.00 21.49
C CYS A 39 16.18 -25.09 21.00
N ALA A 40 17.04 -24.22 21.50
CA ALA A 40 18.47 -24.25 21.17
C ALA A 40 19.13 -25.56 21.63
N HIS A 41 18.76 -26.07 22.80
CA HIS A 41 19.31 -27.33 23.29
C HIS A 41 18.96 -28.54 22.40
N VAL A 42 17.86 -28.48 21.62
CA VAL A 42 17.52 -29.52 20.63
C VAL A 42 18.53 -29.49 19.48
N VAL A 43 18.95 -28.30 19.04
CA VAL A 43 20.00 -28.17 18.04
C VAL A 43 21.33 -28.71 18.57
N ASN A 44 21.66 -28.43 19.83
CA ASN A 44 22.85 -29.02 20.48
C ASN A 44 22.78 -30.55 20.50
N ASP A 45 21.62 -31.12 20.83
CA ASP A 45 21.40 -32.56 20.86
C ASP A 45 21.53 -33.19 19.46
N VAL A 46 20.99 -32.56 18.42
CA VAL A 46 21.18 -32.98 17.02
C VAL A 46 22.66 -32.98 16.61
N LEU A 47 23.45 -32.03 17.13
CA LEU A 47 24.89 -31.93 16.90
C LEU A 47 25.72 -32.88 17.79
N GLY A 48 25.09 -33.65 18.68
CA GLY A 48 25.77 -34.51 19.65
C GLY A 48 26.60 -33.73 20.68
N ARG A 49 26.23 -32.48 20.96
CA ARG A 49 26.90 -31.60 21.94
C ARG A 49 26.20 -31.70 23.31
N ASP A 50 26.86 -31.18 24.33
CA ASP A 50 26.19 -30.91 25.61
C ASP A 50 24.98 -30.00 25.37
N THR A 51 23.81 -30.37 25.89
CA THR A 51 22.54 -29.67 25.65
C THR A 51 22.59 -28.21 26.12
N MET A 52 23.39 -27.93 27.14
CA MET A 52 23.60 -26.59 27.71
C MET A 52 24.80 -25.83 27.11
N SER A 53 25.39 -26.32 26.01
CA SER A 53 26.47 -25.63 25.30
C SER A 53 26.03 -24.27 24.78
N ASP A 54 26.85 -23.24 25.01
CA ASP A 54 26.68 -21.89 24.48
C ASP A 54 27.34 -21.67 23.11
N GLN A 55 28.17 -22.62 22.66
CA GLN A 55 28.84 -22.57 21.35
C GLN A 55 27.84 -22.55 20.20
N GLU A 56 28.00 -21.58 19.30
CA GLU A 56 27.15 -21.46 18.11
C GLU A 56 27.21 -22.73 17.22
N PRO A 57 26.09 -23.11 16.58
CA PRO A 57 26.00 -24.32 15.76
C PRO A 57 26.77 -24.22 14.43
N GLY A 58 27.19 -23.02 14.01
CA GLY A 58 27.83 -22.76 12.71
C GLY A 58 26.87 -22.88 11.52
N ASP A 59 27.39 -22.87 10.29
CA ASP A 59 26.60 -22.89 9.04
C ASP A 59 26.06 -24.29 8.65
N GLY A 60 25.91 -25.18 9.63
CA GLY A 60 25.41 -26.54 9.42
C GLY A 60 23.97 -26.57 8.91
N ARG A 61 23.63 -27.61 8.14
CA ARG A 61 22.24 -27.88 7.71
C ARG A 61 21.60 -28.92 8.63
N PHE A 62 20.35 -28.68 8.99
CA PHE A 62 19.54 -29.51 9.85
C PHE A 62 18.39 -30.15 9.06
N THR A 63 18.10 -31.41 9.32
CA THR A 63 16.95 -32.09 8.71
C THR A 63 15.70 -31.80 9.51
N VAL A 64 14.70 -31.23 8.85
CA VAL A 64 13.38 -30.91 9.42
C VAL A 64 12.36 -31.86 8.82
N SER A 65 11.59 -32.55 9.67
CA SER A 65 10.47 -33.38 9.23
C SER A 65 9.15 -32.66 9.41
N PHE A 66 8.25 -32.88 8.45
CA PHE A 66 6.87 -32.44 8.46
C PHE A 66 5.98 -33.68 8.42
N ARG A 67 5.01 -33.80 9.32
CA ARG A 67 4.04 -34.90 9.35
C ARG A 67 2.62 -34.37 9.46
N GLY A 68 1.77 -34.72 8.49
CA GLY A 68 0.33 -34.53 8.53
C GLY A 68 -0.39 -35.84 8.79
N VAL A 69 -1.73 -35.84 8.72
CA VAL A 69 -2.57 -37.02 8.94
C VAL A 69 -2.21 -38.17 7.98
N ASP A 70 -2.05 -37.85 6.69
CA ASP A 70 -1.79 -38.83 5.62
C ASP A 70 -0.56 -38.46 4.77
N ALA A 71 0.28 -37.53 5.24
CA ALA A 71 1.42 -37.01 4.49
C ALA A 71 2.66 -36.88 5.36
N ALA A 72 3.83 -37.17 4.80
CA ALA A 72 5.11 -36.92 5.43
C ALA A 72 6.08 -36.33 4.41
N ALA A 73 6.88 -35.36 4.84
CA ALA A 73 7.92 -34.75 4.05
C ALA A 73 9.12 -34.41 4.92
N THR A 74 10.27 -34.23 4.29
CA THR A 74 11.51 -33.76 4.94
C THR A 74 12.07 -32.59 4.15
N GLY A 75 12.59 -31.59 4.85
CA GLY A 75 13.34 -30.47 4.29
C GLY A 75 14.65 -30.26 5.02
N THR A 76 15.45 -29.32 4.52
CA THR A 76 16.69 -28.89 5.18
C THR A 76 16.58 -27.43 5.59
N ALA A 77 17.25 -27.07 6.68
CA ALA A 77 17.23 -25.73 7.25
C ALA A 77 18.59 -25.31 7.79
N ARG A 78 18.82 -24.01 7.91
CA ARG A 78 20.00 -23.43 8.59
C ARG A 78 19.55 -22.59 9.78
N VAL A 79 20.39 -22.50 10.81
CA VAL A 79 20.10 -21.62 11.95
C VAL A 79 20.28 -20.17 11.51
N SER A 80 19.19 -19.39 11.57
CA SER A 80 19.18 -17.95 11.26
C SER A 80 19.18 -17.08 12.51
N LEU A 81 18.82 -17.65 13.67
CA LEU A 81 18.96 -17.01 14.98
C LEU A 81 19.27 -18.08 16.03
N TRP A 82 20.25 -17.78 16.88
CA TRP A 82 20.68 -18.65 17.97
C TRP A 82 20.66 -17.91 19.30
N LEU A 83 19.83 -18.35 20.23
CA LEU A 83 19.80 -17.89 21.62
C LEU A 83 20.13 -19.07 22.53
N PRO A 84 21.37 -19.23 23.01
CA PRO A 84 21.79 -20.42 23.74
C PRO A 84 21.09 -20.55 25.10
N PRO A 85 20.98 -21.76 25.66
CA PRO A 85 20.47 -21.98 27.02
C PRO A 85 21.40 -21.35 28.08
N LYS A 86 20.85 -20.57 29.01
CA LYS A 86 21.62 -19.87 30.07
C LYS A 86 21.13 -20.26 31.45
N LYS A 87 21.92 -21.02 32.20
CA LYS A 87 21.58 -21.48 33.56
C LYS A 87 21.36 -20.30 34.52
N ARG A 88 20.29 -20.37 35.30
CA ARG A 88 20.04 -19.46 36.44
C ARG A 88 20.54 -20.09 37.73
N PRO A 89 21.38 -19.40 38.53
CA PRO A 89 21.81 -19.91 39.83
C PRO A 89 20.60 -20.20 40.73
N GLY A 90 20.46 -21.44 41.20
CA GLY A 90 19.42 -21.83 42.16
C GLY A 90 18.02 -22.08 41.59
N SER A 91 17.83 -22.02 40.26
CA SER A 91 16.54 -22.33 39.61
C SER A 91 16.68 -23.56 38.69
N PRO A 92 15.66 -24.44 38.64
CA PRO A 92 15.60 -25.52 37.64
C PRO A 92 15.29 -25.02 36.23
N VAL A 93 14.90 -23.76 36.07
CA VAL A 93 14.58 -23.10 34.79
C VAL A 93 15.78 -22.30 34.29
N TRP A 94 15.98 -22.22 32.97
CA TRP A 94 17.04 -21.44 32.33
C TRP A 94 16.48 -20.40 31.35
N ASP A 95 17.31 -19.40 31.06
CA ASP A 95 17.03 -18.32 30.11
C ASP A 95 17.43 -18.69 28.68
N GLY A 96 16.88 -17.95 27.71
CA GLY A 96 17.19 -18.12 26.29
C GLY A 96 16.57 -19.40 25.73
N ASP A 97 17.43 -20.26 25.18
CA ASP A 97 17.06 -21.58 24.64
C ASP A 97 16.07 -21.55 23.47
N LEU A 98 16.34 -20.67 22.50
CA LEU A 98 15.54 -20.53 21.28
C LEU A 98 16.45 -20.59 20.05
N ALA A 99 16.01 -21.33 19.03
CA ALA A 99 16.66 -21.36 17.73
C ALA A 99 15.61 -21.16 16.62
N VAL A 100 15.85 -20.18 15.75
CA VAL A 100 15.05 -19.98 14.52
C VAL A 100 15.84 -20.55 13.35
N LEU A 101 15.23 -21.48 12.63
CA LEU A 101 15.79 -22.11 11.45
C LEU A 101 15.08 -21.59 10.20
N GLU A 102 15.86 -21.22 9.19
CA GLU A 102 15.38 -20.86 7.87
C GLU A 102 15.45 -22.07 6.96
N LEU A 103 14.30 -22.44 6.37
CA LEU A 103 14.19 -23.57 5.47
C LEU A 103 14.79 -23.23 4.11
N ASP A 104 15.52 -24.17 3.52
CA ASP A 104 16.09 -24.00 2.17
C ASP A 104 15.00 -23.99 1.08
N GLU A 105 13.88 -24.66 1.34
CA GLU A 105 12.68 -24.68 0.50
C GLU A 105 11.46 -24.41 1.38
N GLN A 106 10.40 -23.85 0.80
CA GLN A 106 9.16 -23.62 1.55
C GLN A 106 8.61 -24.94 2.10
N ALA A 107 8.05 -24.88 3.31
CA ALA A 107 7.35 -25.99 3.91
C ALA A 107 6.21 -26.47 2.98
N PRO A 108 5.90 -27.78 2.97
CA PRO A 108 4.88 -28.32 2.08
C PRO A 108 3.54 -27.58 2.22
N GLU A 109 2.81 -27.37 1.11
CA GLU A 109 1.57 -26.57 1.09
C GLU A 109 0.47 -27.05 2.06
N TRP A 110 0.50 -28.33 2.43
CA TRP A 110 -0.43 -28.92 3.40
C TRP A 110 -0.08 -28.61 4.86
N THR A 111 1.13 -28.11 5.13
CA THR A 111 1.53 -27.59 6.44
C THR A 111 1.03 -26.16 6.60
N ARG A 112 0.72 -25.76 7.84
CA ARG A 112 0.29 -24.39 8.12
C ARG A 112 1.10 -23.83 9.29
N PRO A 113 1.59 -22.59 9.17
CA PRO A 113 2.13 -21.86 10.31
C PRO A 113 1.12 -21.81 11.45
N VAL A 114 1.61 -21.88 12.68
CA VAL A 114 0.74 -21.86 13.86
C VAL A 114 0.14 -20.48 14.10
N VAL A 115 -0.97 -20.45 14.84
CA VAL A 115 -1.57 -19.21 15.34
C VAL A 115 -1.31 -19.11 16.84
N TRP A 116 -0.65 -18.03 17.26
CA TRP A 116 -0.18 -17.84 18.62
C TRP A 116 -1.22 -17.14 19.50
N ARG A 117 -1.19 -17.40 20.82
CA ARG A 117 -1.94 -16.67 21.85
C ARG A 117 -1.07 -16.54 23.11
N ASP A 118 -1.30 -15.52 23.93
CA ASP A 118 -0.66 -15.42 25.24
C ASP A 118 -1.14 -16.55 26.17
N MET A 119 -0.20 -17.19 26.88
CA MET A 119 -0.48 -18.24 27.87
C MET A 119 -0.92 -17.62 29.19
N THR A 120 -2.02 -18.10 29.76
CA THR A 120 -2.49 -17.73 31.11
C THR A 120 -2.57 -18.95 32.02
N GLU A 121 -2.59 -18.72 33.33
CA GLU A 121 -2.70 -19.79 34.33
C GLU A 121 -4.05 -20.49 34.20
N GLY A 122 -4.07 -21.81 34.42
CA GLY A 122 -5.27 -22.64 34.34
C GLY A 122 -5.65 -23.11 32.93
N MET A 123 -4.95 -22.66 31.87
CA MET A 123 -5.22 -23.16 30.51
C MET A 123 -4.91 -24.66 30.39
N GLU A 124 -5.83 -25.42 29.80
CA GLU A 124 -5.62 -26.82 29.42
C GLU A 124 -4.88 -26.92 28.08
N LEU A 125 -3.68 -27.50 28.11
CA LEU A 125 -2.75 -27.55 27.01
C LEU A 125 -2.38 -28.98 26.63
N ARG A 126 -2.07 -29.19 25.36
CA ARG A 126 -1.60 -30.46 24.80
C ARG A 126 -0.26 -30.28 24.11
N ALA A 127 0.73 -31.07 24.53
CA ALA A 127 2.03 -31.21 23.88
C ALA A 127 2.09 -32.49 23.04
N TRP A 128 2.82 -32.46 21.93
CA TRP A 128 3.02 -33.60 21.04
C TRP A 128 4.51 -33.94 20.91
N HIS A 129 4.82 -35.23 20.90
CA HIS A 129 6.18 -35.70 20.63
C HIS A 129 6.55 -35.44 19.17
N GLY A 130 7.81 -35.07 18.88
CA GLY A 130 8.30 -34.74 17.54
C GLY A 130 8.13 -35.86 16.50
N GLY A 131 8.05 -37.12 16.96
CA GLY A 131 7.75 -38.28 16.11
C GLY A 131 6.31 -38.33 15.55
N GLY A 132 5.38 -37.51 16.05
CA GLY A 132 4.05 -37.31 15.46
C GLY A 132 3.08 -38.50 15.54
N ALA A 133 3.38 -39.56 16.30
CA ALA A 133 2.46 -40.67 16.47
C ALA A 133 1.29 -40.28 17.40
N ALA A 134 0.05 -40.55 17.00
CA ALA A 134 -1.17 -40.18 17.73
C ALA A 134 -1.20 -40.65 19.21
N ILE A 135 -0.47 -41.73 19.52
CA ILE A 135 -0.34 -42.31 20.87
C ILE A 135 0.62 -41.54 21.80
N THR A 136 1.28 -40.47 21.32
CA THR A 136 2.39 -39.79 22.00
C THR A 136 2.13 -38.30 22.32
N TYR A 137 0.93 -37.97 22.82
CA TYR A 137 0.63 -36.63 23.35
C TYR A 137 0.59 -36.61 24.88
N ALA A 138 0.90 -35.44 25.46
CA ALA A 138 0.81 -35.20 26.91
C ALA A 138 -0.13 -34.00 27.16
N ASP A 139 -1.18 -34.24 27.94
CA ASP A 139 -2.10 -33.18 28.41
C ASP A 139 -1.58 -32.60 29.73
N THR A 140 -1.66 -31.27 29.85
CA THR A 140 -1.11 -30.52 30.98
C THR A 140 -1.92 -29.26 31.24
N THR A 141 -1.83 -28.73 32.45
CA THR A 141 -2.39 -27.42 32.80
C THR A 141 -1.27 -26.40 32.99
N ALA A 142 -1.46 -25.18 32.50
CA ALA A 142 -0.54 -24.08 32.72
C ALA A 142 -0.58 -23.63 34.19
N GLY A 143 0.53 -23.78 34.89
CA GLY A 143 0.71 -23.37 36.28
C GLY A 143 1.29 -21.95 36.41
N PRO A 144 1.87 -21.63 37.59
CA PRO A 144 2.41 -20.31 37.87
C PRO A 144 3.64 -19.98 37.01
N GLU A 145 3.87 -18.68 36.83
CA GLU A 145 4.98 -18.12 36.07
C GLU A 145 6.20 -17.85 36.97
N ASP A 146 7.40 -18.20 36.50
CA ASP A 146 8.68 -18.03 37.16
C ASP A 146 9.72 -17.50 36.17
N GLY A 147 10.02 -16.20 36.27
CA GLY A 147 10.97 -15.49 35.42
C GLY A 147 10.69 -15.68 33.93
N GLY A 148 9.49 -15.36 33.46
CA GLY A 148 9.12 -15.47 32.04
C GLY A 148 8.93 -16.90 31.52
N CYS A 149 9.03 -17.92 32.37
CA CYS A 149 8.68 -19.30 32.04
C CYS A 149 7.47 -19.75 32.85
N ARG A 150 6.71 -20.74 32.38
CA ARG A 150 5.55 -21.29 33.12
C ARG A 150 5.73 -22.76 33.41
N TYR A 151 5.37 -23.17 34.62
CA TYR A 151 5.29 -24.58 34.96
C TYR A 151 4.11 -25.24 34.25
N LEU A 152 4.27 -26.50 33.89
CA LEU A 152 3.27 -27.35 33.26
C LEU A 152 3.01 -28.52 34.20
N ASP A 153 1.78 -28.62 34.71
CA ASP A 153 1.39 -29.71 35.61
C ASP A 153 0.48 -30.70 34.89
N GLY A 154 1.01 -31.91 34.63
CA GLY A 154 0.28 -33.01 34.00
C GLY A 154 -0.30 -34.01 35.00
N ALA A 155 -1.38 -34.69 34.60
CA ALA A 155 -1.99 -35.76 35.37
C ALA A 155 -1.03 -36.96 35.54
N LEU A 156 -1.23 -37.77 36.60
CA LEU A 156 -0.42 -38.96 36.85
C LEU A 156 -0.70 -40.11 35.87
N SER A 157 -1.82 -40.07 35.14
CA SER A 157 -2.21 -40.99 34.06
C SER A 157 -1.91 -40.38 32.68
N GLY A 158 -1.61 -41.22 31.67
CA GLY A 158 -1.28 -40.78 30.30
C GLY A 158 0.22 -40.74 30.01
N ALA A 159 0.64 -40.09 28.92
CA ALA A 159 2.06 -39.84 28.62
C ALA A 159 2.60 -38.63 29.41
N ALA A 160 3.91 -38.57 29.61
CA ALA A 160 4.60 -37.46 30.26
C ALA A 160 5.40 -36.66 29.24
N ILE A 161 5.55 -35.36 29.45
CA ILE A 161 6.54 -34.56 28.72
C ILE A 161 7.93 -35.10 29.06
N GLY A 162 8.68 -35.51 28.04
CA GLY A 162 10.03 -36.06 28.15
C GLY A 162 10.87 -35.74 26.90
N PRO A 163 11.95 -36.49 26.65
CA PRO A 163 12.75 -36.34 25.43
C PRO A 163 11.89 -36.37 24.16
N GLY A 164 12.23 -35.53 23.18
CA GLY A 164 11.50 -35.42 21.92
C GLY A 164 10.25 -34.51 21.92
N TYR A 165 9.82 -33.99 23.08
CA TYR A 165 8.76 -32.96 23.16
C TYR A 165 9.31 -31.53 23.11
N SER A 166 10.57 -31.34 23.49
CA SER A 166 11.24 -30.04 23.56
C SER A 166 11.22 -29.31 22.23
N GLY A 167 10.98 -28.00 22.25
CA GLY A 167 10.76 -27.15 21.08
C GLY A 167 9.38 -27.29 20.44
N GLY A 168 8.53 -28.20 20.93
CA GLY A 168 7.20 -28.44 20.40
C GLY A 168 6.14 -27.45 20.87
N PRO A 169 5.06 -27.27 20.10
CA PRO A 169 3.99 -26.34 20.45
C PRO A 169 3.13 -26.86 21.61
N LEU A 170 2.80 -25.96 22.54
CA LEU A 170 1.71 -26.16 23.50
C LEU A 170 0.40 -25.66 22.90
N ARG A 171 -0.43 -26.60 22.47
CA ARG A 171 -1.73 -26.28 21.87
C ARG A 171 -2.79 -26.17 22.95
N LEU A 172 -3.68 -25.19 22.85
CA LEU A 172 -4.88 -25.17 23.69
C LEU A 172 -5.75 -26.40 23.35
N VAL A 173 -6.41 -26.99 24.34
CA VAL A 173 -7.28 -28.16 24.08
C VAL A 173 -8.59 -27.73 23.40
N SER A 174 -9.09 -26.54 23.74
CA SER A 174 -10.36 -26.01 23.24
C SER A 174 -10.28 -25.40 21.83
N ASP A 175 -9.10 -24.96 21.39
CA ASP A 175 -8.87 -24.43 20.05
C ASP A 175 -7.46 -24.78 19.54
N SER A 176 -7.24 -24.74 18.24
CA SER A 176 -5.96 -25.17 17.65
C SER A 176 -4.81 -24.16 17.80
N THR A 177 -4.95 -23.14 18.65
CA THR A 177 -3.93 -22.11 18.88
C THR A 177 -2.78 -22.62 19.74
N VAL A 178 -1.62 -21.97 19.62
CA VAL A 178 -0.40 -22.30 20.35
C VAL A 178 -0.08 -21.20 21.36
N THR A 179 0.18 -21.57 22.60
CA THR A 179 0.39 -20.61 23.70
C THR A 179 1.86 -20.46 24.10
N GLY A 180 2.72 -21.38 23.67
CA GLY A 180 4.15 -21.39 23.97
C GLY A 180 4.85 -22.65 23.46
N LEU A 181 6.08 -22.84 23.91
CA LEU A 181 6.92 -23.99 23.58
C LEU A 181 7.21 -24.83 24.82
N VAL A 182 7.18 -26.16 24.67
CA VAL A 182 7.71 -27.07 25.68
C VAL A 182 9.23 -26.97 25.69
N VAL A 183 9.84 -26.81 26.86
CA VAL A 183 11.30 -26.81 26.97
C VAL A 183 11.81 -28.10 27.59
N ALA A 184 11.45 -28.39 28.84
CA ALA A 184 11.94 -29.58 29.52
C ALA A 184 11.05 -30.04 30.67
N GLN A 185 11.34 -31.24 31.15
CA GLN A 185 10.79 -31.78 32.39
C GLN A 185 11.58 -31.25 33.61
N VAL A 186 10.89 -30.90 34.69
CA VAL A 186 11.53 -30.54 35.96
C VAL A 186 11.80 -31.81 36.77
N MET A 187 13.07 -32.23 36.85
CA MET A 187 13.49 -33.33 37.73
C MET A 187 14.22 -32.77 38.96
N SER A 188 13.77 -33.16 40.17
CA SER A 188 14.49 -32.84 41.40
C SER A 188 15.72 -33.74 41.54
N GLY A 189 16.90 -33.16 41.72
CA GLY A 189 18.18 -33.87 41.81
C GLY A 189 18.42 -34.68 43.11
N ALA A 190 17.41 -34.89 43.95
CA ALA A 190 17.52 -35.66 45.19
C ALA A 190 16.63 -36.92 45.17
N PRO A 191 17.09 -38.09 45.67
CA PRO A 191 16.41 -39.37 45.53
C PRO A 191 15.17 -39.55 46.44
N ALA A 192 14.57 -38.48 46.96
CA ALA A 192 13.55 -38.57 48.00
C ALA A 192 12.12 -38.82 47.47
N LEU A 193 11.86 -38.61 46.18
CA LEU A 193 10.52 -38.74 45.60
C LEU A 193 10.57 -39.65 44.38
N THR A 194 9.77 -40.73 44.39
CA THR A 194 9.58 -41.60 43.24
C THR A 194 8.60 -40.95 42.25
N ALA A 195 8.61 -41.37 40.98
CA ALA A 195 7.66 -40.88 39.96
C ALA A 195 6.17 -41.08 40.32
N GLN A 196 5.86 -41.87 41.36
CA GLN A 196 4.52 -42.05 41.93
C GLN A 196 4.12 -40.98 42.95
N HIS A 197 5.06 -40.14 43.41
CA HIS A 197 4.88 -39.18 44.51
C HIS A 197 4.96 -37.70 44.08
N THR A 198 5.12 -37.42 42.79
CA THR A 198 5.26 -36.04 42.25
C THR A 198 4.33 -35.83 41.07
N VAL A 199 3.67 -34.66 41.02
CA VAL A 199 3.01 -34.16 39.81
C VAL A 199 4.00 -34.23 38.64
N ARG A 200 3.54 -34.62 37.45
CA ARG A 200 4.39 -34.62 36.25
C ARG A 200 4.63 -33.19 35.81
N ARG A 201 5.67 -32.59 36.37
CA ARG A 201 5.99 -31.18 36.16
C ARG A 201 6.97 -31.00 35.02
N GLY A 202 6.55 -30.27 34.01
CA GLY A 202 7.42 -29.68 32.98
C GLY A 202 7.46 -28.17 33.13
N TRP A 203 8.11 -27.52 32.18
CA TRP A 203 8.01 -26.08 32.02
C TRP A 203 8.10 -25.68 30.55
N ALA A 204 7.64 -24.47 30.29
CA ALA A 204 7.51 -23.91 28.97
C ALA A 204 7.89 -22.45 28.92
N VAL A 205 8.22 -22.00 27.71
CA VAL A 205 8.40 -20.59 27.39
C VAL A 205 7.09 -20.11 26.74
N PRO A 206 6.34 -19.21 27.39
CA PRO A 206 5.15 -18.58 26.82
C PRO A 206 5.48 -17.79 25.54
N TRP A 207 4.51 -17.66 24.65
CA TRP A 207 4.65 -16.87 23.42
C TRP A 207 5.12 -15.44 23.67
N ARG A 208 4.63 -14.80 24.75
CA ARG A 208 5.08 -13.47 25.16
C ARG A 208 6.59 -13.40 25.33
N THR A 209 7.16 -14.36 26.06
CA THR A 209 8.60 -14.44 26.31
C THR A 209 9.38 -14.72 25.04
N VAL A 210 8.90 -15.63 24.19
CA VAL A 210 9.49 -15.86 22.85
C VAL A 210 9.56 -14.57 22.06
N ARG A 211 8.45 -13.82 21.98
CA ARG A 211 8.36 -12.54 21.26
C ARG A 211 9.35 -11.52 21.81
N GLU A 212 9.45 -11.39 23.12
CA GLU A 212 10.37 -10.45 23.78
C GLU A 212 11.83 -10.81 23.53
N GLU A 213 12.19 -12.09 23.58
CA GLU A 213 13.54 -12.57 23.26
C GLU A 213 13.91 -12.32 21.78
N LEU A 214 13.01 -12.65 20.85
CA LEU A 214 13.23 -12.42 19.41
C LEU A 214 13.36 -10.92 19.08
N ALA A 215 12.51 -10.08 19.66
CA ALA A 215 12.59 -8.63 19.49
C ALA A 215 13.91 -8.07 20.04
N ARG A 216 14.33 -8.52 21.23
CA ARG A 216 15.59 -8.10 21.84
C ARG A 216 16.81 -8.53 21.02
N ALA A 217 16.71 -9.65 20.31
CA ALA A 217 17.73 -10.15 19.39
C ALA A 217 17.71 -9.48 18.00
N GLY A 218 16.88 -8.43 17.79
CA GLY A 218 16.80 -7.70 16.52
C GLY A 218 16.01 -8.41 15.43
N ARG A 219 15.23 -9.45 15.77
CA ARG A 219 14.41 -10.25 14.85
C ARG A 219 12.91 -10.00 15.03
N ALA A 220 12.54 -8.73 15.16
CA ALA A 220 11.13 -8.32 15.21
C ALA A 220 10.37 -8.69 13.93
N ASP A 221 11.08 -8.74 12.78
CA ASP A 221 10.55 -9.21 11.50
C ASP A 221 9.88 -10.60 11.59
N VAL A 222 10.50 -11.51 12.33
CA VAL A 222 9.99 -12.88 12.53
C VAL A 222 8.68 -12.86 13.31
N VAL A 223 8.55 -11.95 14.27
CA VAL A 223 7.34 -11.79 15.09
C VAL A 223 6.23 -11.14 14.29
N ASP A 224 6.52 -10.14 13.47
CA ASP A 224 5.53 -9.39 12.68
C ASP A 224 4.86 -10.27 11.61
N GLU A 225 5.58 -11.26 11.08
CA GLU A 225 5.05 -12.27 10.16
C GLU A 225 4.18 -13.33 10.87
N CYS A 226 4.30 -13.49 12.19
CA CYS A 226 3.56 -14.48 12.95
C CYS A 226 2.09 -14.09 13.15
N ARG A 227 1.20 -15.06 12.95
CA ARG A 227 -0.23 -14.87 13.23
C ARG A 227 -0.46 -14.97 14.74
N VAL A 228 -0.90 -13.88 15.37
CA VAL A 228 -1.24 -13.83 16.79
C VAL A 228 -2.72 -13.53 16.98
N VAL A 229 -3.39 -14.24 17.89
CA VAL A 229 -4.69 -13.86 18.42
C VAL A 229 -4.50 -12.56 19.20
N ARG A 230 -4.87 -11.42 18.60
CA ARG A 230 -4.78 -10.10 19.24
C ARG A 230 -5.60 -10.07 20.53
N THR A 231 -4.94 -10.02 21.68
CA THR A 231 -5.56 -10.04 23.02
C THR A 231 -6.13 -8.69 23.47
N ASP A 232 -5.89 -7.59 22.75
CA ASP A 232 -6.64 -6.32 22.94
C ASP A 232 -8.09 -6.41 22.42
N ARG A 233 -8.47 -7.54 21.81
CA ARG A 233 -9.79 -7.82 21.23
C ARG A 233 -10.47 -9.02 21.90
N ALA A 234 -10.22 -9.20 23.20
CA ALA A 234 -10.66 -10.34 24.01
C ALA A 234 -11.91 -10.10 24.85
N ALA A 235 -12.73 -9.08 24.55
CA ALA A 235 -14.14 -9.22 24.86
C ALA A 235 -14.70 -10.22 23.85
N GLY A 236 -15.27 -11.34 24.32
CA GLY A 236 -16.23 -12.08 23.51
C GLY A 236 -17.35 -11.13 23.04
N PRO A 237 -18.22 -11.57 22.11
CA PRO A 237 -19.37 -10.76 21.74
C PRO A 237 -20.08 -10.28 23.01
N SER A 238 -20.37 -8.98 23.10
CA SER A 238 -20.97 -8.45 24.32
C SER A 238 -22.27 -9.19 24.61
N GLU A 239 -22.58 -9.45 25.89
CA GLU A 239 -23.86 -10.10 26.24
C GLU A 239 -25.05 -9.31 25.67
N ALA A 240 -24.93 -7.98 25.57
CA ALA A 240 -25.91 -7.12 24.92
C ALA A 240 -26.08 -7.41 23.42
N SER A 241 -24.98 -7.62 22.69
CA SER A 241 -25.00 -7.97 21.26
C SER A 241 -25.62 -9.33 21.03
N LEU A 242 -25.27 -10.34 21.85
CA LEU A 242 -25.90 -11.66 21.80
C LEU A 242 -27.41 -11.57 22.07
N HIS A 243 -27.79 -10.86 23.14
CA HIS A 243 -29.18 -10.69 23.53
C HIS A 243 -30.01 -9.95 22.47
N ALA A 244 -29.41 -9.01 21.73
CA ALA A 244 -30.05 -8.33 20.62
C ALA A 244 -30.19 -9.20 19.36
N LEU A 245 -29.22 -10.07 19.08
CA LEU A 245 -29.19 -10.89 17.86
C LEU A 245 -30.17 -12.08 17.90
N VAL A 246 -30.31 -12.72 19.07
CA VAL A 246 -31.09 -13.96 19.23
C VAL A 246 -32.58 -13.80 18.83
N PRO A 247 -33.31 -12.75 19.22
CA PRO A 247 -34.70 -12.54 18.79
C PRO A 247 -34.85 -12.38 17.26
N VAL A 248 -33.87 -11.71 16.63
CA VAL A 248 -33.84 -11.52 15.17
C VAL A 248 -33.60 -12.85 14.47
N LEU A 249 -32.66 -13.66 14.99
CA LEU A 249 -32.46 -15.03 14.51
C LEU A 249 -33.68 -15.90 14.72
N GLY A 250 -34.39 -15.76 15.84
CA GLY A 250 -35.66 -16.45 16.09
C GLY A 250 -36.68 -16.13 15.01
N THR A 251 -36.83 -14.87 14.64
CA THR A 251 -37.73 -14.46 13.55
C THR A 251 -37.38 -15.11 12.20
N LEU A 252 -36.08 -15.24 11.89
CA LEU A 252 -35.60 -15.78 10.61
C LEU A 252 -35.57 -17.32 10.55
N LEU A 253 -35.28 -17.96 11.68
CA LEU A 253 -34.83 -19.36 11.78
C LEU A 253 -35.57 -20.17 12.88
N ASP A 254 -36.80 -19.78 13.23
CA ASP A 254 -37.60 -20.55 14.21
C ASP A 254 -37.90 -21.97 13.73
N ASP A 255 -38.09 -22.13 12.42
CA ASP A 255 -38.28 -23.45 11.78
C ASP A 255 -36.97 -24.28 11.86
N PRO A 256 -36.96 -25.42 12.58
CA PRO A 256 -35.77 -26.26 12.73
C PRO A 256 -35.23 -26.82 11.41
N ALA A 257 -36.09 -27.06 10.41
CA ALA A 257 -35.67 -27.56 9.10
C ALA A 257 -34.90 -26.47 8.33
N ARG A 258 -35.49 -25.27 8.23
CA ARG A 258 -34.82 -24.10 7.66
C ARG A 258 -33.50 -23.79 8.37
N ARG A 259 -33.49 -23.82 9.71
CA ARG A 259 -32.28 -23.60 10.51
C ARG A 259 -31.18 -24.62 10.20
N THR A 260 -31.55 -25.89 10.07
CA THR A 260 -30.63 -26.98 9.69
C THR A 260 -29.97 -26.71 8.34
N ASP A 261 -30.76 -26.35 7.32
CA ASP A 261 -30.25 -26.20 5.96
C ASP A 261 -29.31 -24.99 5.80
N HIS A 262 -29.67 -23.85 6.40
CA HIS A 262 -28.80 -22.67 6.39
C HIS A 262 -27.55 -22.86 7.26
N CYS A 263 -27.65 -23.53 8.42
CA CYS A 263 -26.49 -23.83 9.26
C CYS A 263 -25.54 -24.84 8.60
N ARG A 264 -26.06 -25.79 7.81
CA ARG A 264 -25.23 -26.71 7.00
C ARG A 264 -24.48 -25.96 5.91
N SER A 265 -25.12 -25.00 5.25
CA SER A 265 -24.46 -24.15 4.26
C SER A 265 -23.37 -23.28 4.91
N LEU A 266 -23.65 -22.73 6.09
CA LEU A 266 -22.69 -21.96 6.88
C LEU A 266 -21.50 -22.81 7.35
N SER A 267 -21.74 -24.03 7.86
CA SER A 267 -20.67 -24.91 8.33
C SER A 267 -19.73 -25.33 7.20
N LEU A 268 -20.27 -25.62 6.01
CA LEU A 268 -19.48 -25.87 4.80
C LEU A 268 -18.61 -24.67 4.40
N ALA A 269 -19.17 -23.46 4.45
CA ALA A 269 -18.42 -22.24 4.13
C ALA A 269 -17.30 -21.95 5.15
N LEU A 270 -17.56 -22.21 6.44
CA LEU A 270 -16.60 -22.11 7.53
C LEU A 270 -15.58 -23.25 7.56
N LYS A 271 -15.73 -24.26 6.68
CA LYS A 271 -14.92 -25.49 6.64
C LYS A 271 -14.94 -26.26 7.97
N CYS A 272 -16.07 -26.22 8.66
CA CYS A 272 -16.32 -27.05 9.83
C CYS A 272 -16.63 -28.50 9.41
N GLU A 273 -16.55 -29.42 10.37
CA GLU A 273 -16.96 -30.80 10.12
C GLU A 273 -18.45 -30.85 9.75
N ALA A 274 -18.79 -31.74 8.81
CA ALA A 274 -20.19 -31.99 8.50
C ALA A 274 -20.86 -32.59 9.74
N PRO A 275 -21.97 -31.99 10.23
CA PRO A 275 -22.70 -32.57 11.34
C PRO A 275 -23.21 -33.96 10.93
N ALA A 276 -23.10 -34.94 11.84
CA ALA A 276 -23.57 -36.29 11.58
C ALA A 276 -25.07 -36.32 11.23
N ASP A 277 -25.48 -37.28 10.40
CA ASP A 277 -26.89 -37.45 10.04
C ASP A 277 -27.76 -37.60 11.30
N GLY A 278 -28.83 -36.81 11.39
CA GLY A 278 -29.73 -36.79 12.55
C GLY A 278 -29.33 -35.84 13.69
N THR A 279 -28.24 -35.06 13.56
CA THR A 279 -27.89 -34.03 14.55
C THR A 279 -28.98 -32.95 14.61
N PRO A 280 -29.53 -32.59 15.79
CA PRO A 280 -30.54 -31.55 15.92
C PRO A 280 -29.97 -30.17 15.56
N ALA A 281 -30.78 -29.29 14.98
CA ALA A 281 -30.37 -27.93 14.59
C ALA A 281 -29.71 -27.18 15.77
N PRO A 282 -28.70 -26.31 15.51
CA PRO A 282 -27.99 -25.61 16.57
C PRO A 282 -28.92 -24.65 17.34
N ALA A 283 -28.62 -24.44 18.62
CA ALA A 283 -29.32 -23.43 19.41
C ALA A 283 -29.07 -22.03 18.82
N LEU A 284 -30.02 -21.12 18.99
CA LEU A 284 -29.90 -19.76 18.46
C LEU A 284 -28.77 -18.97 19.16
N ASP A 285 -28.54 -19.22 20.45
CA ASP A 285 -27.43 -18.62 21.20
C ASP A 285 -26.07 -19.08 20.66
N ASP A 286 -25.91 -20.39 20.42
CA ASP A 286 -24.69 -20.95 19.82
C ASP A 286 -24.44 -20.37 18.42
N LEU A 287 -25.51 -20.21 17.63
CA LEU A 287 -25.43 -19.60 16.30
C LEU A 287 -25.03 -18.13 16.41
N ALA A 288 -25.67 -17.34 17.28
CA ALA A 288 -25.34 -15.93 17.49
C ALA A 288 -23.87 -15.74 17.88
N ALA A 289 -23.36 -16.58 18.78
CA ALA A 289 -21.96 -16.56 19.17
C ALA A 289 -21.03 -16.78 17.97
N VAL A 290 -21.32 -17.76 17.10
CA VAL A 290 -20.53 -18.00 15.88
C VAL A 290 -20.61 -16.83 14.91
N LEU A 291 -21.78 -16.25 14.69
CA LEU A 291 -21.96 -15.13 13.75
C LEU A 291 -21.17 -13.88 14.15
N LEU A 292 -20.98 -13.66 15.46
CA LEU A 292 -20.26 -12.50 16.00
C LEU A 292 -18.76 -12.76 16.22
N THR A 293 -18.33 -14.02 16.27
CA THR A 293 -16.93 -14.37 16.54
C THR A 293 -16.15 -14.75 15.30
N GLU A 294 -16.82 -15.35 14.30
CA GLU A 294 -16.20 -15.82 13.07
C GLU A 294 -16.36 -14.80 11.93
N ASP A 295 -15.22 -14.37 11.38
CA ASP A 295 -15.17 -13.47 10.24
C ASP A 295 -16.06 -13.99 9.10
N ARG A 296 -16.88 -13.10 8.54
CA ARG A 296 -17.80 -13.36 7.41
C ARG A 296 -18.94 -14.35 7.70
N ALA A 297 -19.08 -14.89 8.93
CA ALA A 297 -20.14 -15.85 9.24
C ALA A 297 -21.54 -15.24 9.10
N LEU A 298 -21.77 -14.05 9.68
CA LEU A 298 -23.02 -13.29 9.53
C LEU A 298 -23.34 -13.00 8.06
N ALA A 299 -22.35 -12.49 7.30
CA ALA A 299 -22.54 -12.20 5.88
C ALA A 299 -22.88 -13.47 5.08
N THR A 300 -22.25 -14.60 5.39
CA THR A 300 -22.49 -15.90 4.74
C THR A 300 -23.87 -16.45 5.06
N LEU A 301 -24.32 -16.37 6.32
CA LEU A 301 -25.69 -16.74 6.66
C LEU A 301 -26.69 -15.82 5.96
N SER A 302 -26.43 -14.50 5.95
CA SER A 302 -27.31 -13.52 5.30
C SER A 302 -27.41 -13.72 3.79
N GLU A 303 -26.34 -14.17 3.13
CA GLU A 303 -26.34 -14.51 1.70
C GLU A 303 -27.23 -15.72 1.42
N SER A 304 -27.16 -16.74 2.26
CA SER A 304 -28.01 -17.92 2.16
C SER A 304 -29.49 -17.60 2.43
N LEU A 305 -29.77 -16.70 3.36
CA LEU A 305 -31.13 -16.29 3.74
C LEU A 305 -31.80 -15.35 2.74
N ALA A 306 -31.03 -14.45 2.11
CA ALA A 306 -31.59 -13.36 1.30
C ALA A 306 -32.58 -13.82 0.21
N PRO A 307 -32.34 -14.89 -0.58
CA PRO A 307 -33.31 -15.37 -1.56
C PRO A 307 -34.58 -15.95 -0.92
N ALA A 308 -34.46 -16.57 0.25
CA ALA A 308 -35.58 -17.23 0.93
C ALA A 308 -36.56 -16.23 1.56
N VAL A 309 -36.10 -15.01 1.88
CA VAL A 309 -36.90 -13.98 2.55
C VAL A 309 -37.27 -12.80 1.65
N GLU A 310 -36.89 -12.83 0.36
CA GLU A 310 -37.06 -11.70 -0.56
C GLU A 310 -38.52 -11.24 -0.69
N HIS A 311 -39.45 -12.18 -0.71
CA HIS A 311 -40.89 -11.93 -0.91
C HIS A 311 -41.70 -11.86 0.39
N ASP A 312 -41.03 -11.88 1.55
CA ASP A 312 -41.65 -11.85 2.88
C ASP A 312 -41.20 -10.58 3.63
N PRO A 313 -42.02 -9.50 3.66
CA PRO A 313 -41.59 -8.23 4.23
C PRO A 313 -41.18 -8.28 5.72
N PRO A 314 -41.90 -9.00 6.61
CA PRO A 314 -41.44 -9.25 7.98
C PRO A 314 -40.06 -9.91 8.05
N LEU A 315 -39.84 -11.00 7.33
CA LEU A 315 -38.54 -11.69 7.34
C LEU A 315 -37.43 -10.85 6.68
N ARG A 316 -37.77 -10.07 5.65
CA ARG A 316 -36.84 -9.16 4.99
C ARG A 316 -36.39 -8.04 5.93
N ARG A 317 -37.30 -7.52 6.75
CA ARG A 317 -36.98 -6.55 7.81
C ARG A 317 -36.06 -7.18 8.86
N ALA A 318 -36.37 -8.39 9.33
CA ALA A 318 -35.51 -9.10 10.27
C ALA A 318 -34.09 -9.35 9.70
N LEU A 319 -33.95 -9.65 8.40
CA LEU A 319 -32.64 -9.76 7.75
C LEU A 319 -31.90 -8.41 7.72
N SER A 320 -32.60 -7.31 7.46
CA SER A 320 -32.01 -5.97 7.52
C SER A 320 -31.57 -5.61 8.94
N ASP A 321 -32.36 -5.95 9.95
CA ASP A 321 -32.03 -5.74 11.36
C ASP A 321 -30.80 -6.56 11.77
N LEU A 322 -30.70 -7.82 11.31
CA LEU A 322 -29.52 -8.67 11.52
C LEU A 322 -28.26 -8.05 10.91
N LEU A 323 -28.36 -7.52 9.69
CA LEU A 323 -27.24 -6.85 9.01
C LEU A 323 -26.87 -5.53 9.70
N ALA A 324 -27.84 -4.76 10.18
CA ALA A 324 -27.60 -3.52 10.92
C ALA A 324 -26.89 -3.79 12.26
N LEU A 325 -27.31 -4.81 13.00
CA LEU A 325 -26.63 -5.28 14.22
C LEU A 325 -25.21 -5.77 13.90
N GLY A 326 -25.01 -6.48 12.79
CA GLY A 326 -23.69 -6.90 12.37
C GLY A 326 -22.75 -5.74 12.06
N ARG A 327 -23.22 -4.65 11.45
CA ARG A 327 -22.35 -3.52 11.03
C ARG A 327 -21.67 -2.78 12.17
N VAL A 328 -22.21 -2.84 13.39
CA VAL A 328 -21.59 -2.19 14.56
C VAL A 328 -20.55 -3.09 15.25
N GLU A 329 -20.42 -4.34 14.81
CA GLU A 329 -19.54 -5.34 15.42
C GLU A 329 -18.21 -5.43 14.67
N GLU A 330 -17.10 -5.27 15.38
CA GLU A 330 -15.75 -5.17 14.80
C GLU A 330 -15.33 -6.42 13.99
N ARG A 331 -15.87 -7.60 14.32
CA ARG A 331 -15.53 -8.88 13.66
C ARG A 331 -16.45 -9.24 12.50
N VAL A 332 -17.54 -8.49 12.29
CA VAL A 332 -18.49 -8.78 11.22
C VAL A 332 -18.04 -8.07 9.94
N ARG A 333 -17.67 -8.88 8.96
CA ARG A 333 -17.27 -8.41 7.63
C ARG A 333 -18.48 -8.17 6.73
N LEU A 334 -18.33 -7.24 5.77
CA LEU A 334 -19.39 -6.90 4.83
C LEU A 334 -19.72 -8.07 3.89
N LEU A 335 -18.70 -8.73 3.34
CA LEU A 335 -18.87 -9.77 2.33
C LEU A 335 -18.87 -11.18 2.93
N SER A 336 -19.70 -12.05 2.36
CA SER A 336 -19.65 -13.48 2.64
C SER A 336 -18.35 -14.12 2.09
N PHE A 337 -18.09 -15.38 2.45
CA PHE A 337 -16.99 -16.13 1.83
C PHE A 337 -17.14 -16.27 0.31
N GLY A 338 -18.36 -16.46 -0.18
CA GLY A 338 -18.66 -16.61 -1.60
C GLY A 338 -18.46 -15.31 -2.36
N GLU A 339 -19.02 -14.22 -1.83
CA GLU A 339 -18.93 -12.88 -2.41
C GLU A 339 -17.48 -12.38 -2.45
N HIS A 340 -16.74 -12.56 -1.35
CA HIS A 340 -15.32 -12.19 -1.28
C HIS A 340 -14.49 -12.92 -2.32
N ARG A 341 -14.63 -14.25 -2.41
CA ARG A 341 -13.90 -15.06 -3.40
C ARG A 341 -14.21 -14.62 -4.82
N ALA A 342 -15.50 -14.42 -5.13
CA ALA A 342 -15.95 -14.00 -6.45
C ALA A 342 -15.40 -12.61 -6.83
N LEU A 343 -15.40 -11.66 -5.89
CA LEU A 343 -14.85 -10.33 -6.12
C LEU A 343 -13.34 -10.38 -6.35
N CYS A 344 -12.58 -11.04 -5.47
CA CYS A 344 -11.13 -11.15 -5.61
C CYS A 344 -10.75 -11.79 -6.95
N GLN A 345 -11.49 -12.82 -7.39
CA GLN A 345 -11.27 -13.43 -8.70
C GLN A 345 -11.54 -12.46 -9.86
N ALA A 346 -12.64 -11.70 -9.80
CA ALA A 346 -12.99 -10.73 -10.85
C ALA A 346 -12.00 -9.56 -10.92
N LEU A 347 -11.57 -9.04 -9.76
CA LEU A 347 -10.59 -7.95 -9.69
C LEU A 347 -9.20 -8.40 -10.13
N ARG A 348 -8.74 -9.62 -9.77
CA ARG A 348 -7.48 -10.18 -10.30
C ARG A 348 -7.48 -10.26 -11.82
N GLY A 349 -8.59 -10.69 -12.42
CA GLY A 349 -8.74 -10.70 -13.88
C GLY A 349 -8.65 -9.30 -14.52
N SER A 350 -9.05 -8.27 -13.77
CA SER A 350 -8.96 -6.86 -14.20
C SER A 350 -7.53 -6.33 -14.07
N VAL A 351 -6.83 -6.65 -12.98
CA VAL A 351 -5.42 -6.30 -12.75
C VAL A 351 -4.50 -6.90 -13.81
N VAL A 352 -4.74 -8.16 -14.21
CA VAL A 352 -3.96 -8.81 -15.28
C VAL A 352 -4.12 -8.08 -16.62
N ALA A 353 -5.30 -7.52 -16.90
CA ALA A 353 -5.56 -6.80 -18.14
C ALA A 353 -5.03 -5.35 -18.10
N ASP A 354 -5.17 -4.67 -16.97
CA ASP A 354 -4.69 -3.30 -16.74
C ASP A 354 -4.34 -3.12 -15.25
N PRO A 355 -3.05 -3.20 -14.89
CA PRO A 355 -2.60 -3.07 -13.50
C PRO A 355 -2.97 -1.74 -12.85
N GLY A 356 -3.18 -0.67 -13.63
CA GLY A 356 -3.51 0.65 -13.11
C GLY A 356 -5.01 0.92 -12.98
N LEU A 357 -5.87 0.03 -13.48
CA LEU A 357 -7.31 0.27 -13.59
C LEU A 357 -7.96 0.51 -12.23
N ILE A 358 -7.73 -0.38 -11.26
CA ILE A 358 -8.35 -0.32 -9.93
C ILE A 358 -7.92 0.96 -9.20
N ALA A 359 -6.63 1.34 -9.28
CA ALA A 359 -6.13 2.56 -8.64
C ALA A 359 -6.73 3.83 -9.27
N ARG A 360 -6.98 3.85 -10.59
CA ARG A 360 -7.68 4.97 -11.26
C ARG A 360 -9.17 5.00 -10.88
N ALA A 361 -9.83 3.84 -10.89
CA ALA A 361 -11.23 3.70 -10.51
C ALA A 361 -11.46 4.13 -9.05
N ALA A 362 -10.58 3.74 -8.12
CA ALA A 362 -10.65 4.11 -6.71
C ALA A 362 -10.54 5.62 -6.50
N ARG A 363 -9.60 6.28 -7.19
CA ARG A 363 -9.42 7.73 -7.12
C ARG A 363 -10.67 8.50 -7.50
N GLU A 364 -11.45 8.01 -8.46
CA GLU A 364 -12.72 8.65 -8.82
C GLU A 364 -13.87 8.21 -7.91
N ALA A 365 -14.08 6.89 -7.74
CA ALA A 365 -15.19 6.33 -6.97
C ALA A 365 -15.20 6.80 -5.50
N LEU A 366 -14.02 7.11 -4.97
CA LEU A 366 -13.77 7.51 -3.58
C LEU A 366 -13.11 8.90 -3.49
N ARG A 367 -13.29 9.77 -4.50
CA ARG A 367 -12.60 11.08 -4.62
C ARG A 367 -12.74 12.03 -3.41
N PHE A 368 -13.76 11.85 -2.59
CA PHE A 368 -14.02 12.64 -1.38
C PHE A 368 -13.60 11.90 -0.10
N MET A 369 -12.83 10.81 -0.23
CA MET A 369 -12.43 9.93 0.86
C MET A 369 -10.91 9.72 0.83
N THR A 370 -10.32 9.45 2.00
CA THR A 370 -8.87 9.21 2.13
C THR A 370 -8.54 7.77 1.75
N LEU A 371 -8.05 7.53 0.53
CA LEU A 371 -7.79 6.18 0.04
C LEU A 371 -6.95 5.33 1.02
N PRO A 372 -7.27 4.04 1.20
CA PRO A 372 -6.44 3.12 1.99
C PRO A 372 -4.98 3.09 1.48
N THR A 373 -4.02 2.82 2.36
CA THR A 373 -2.58 2.79 2.04
C THR A 373 -2.26 1.96 0.79
N ALA A 374 -2.92 0.81 0.63
CA ALA A 374 -2.78 -0.09 -0.52
C ALA A 374 -3.18 0.55 -1.87
N LEU A 375 -4.06 1.55 -1.86
CA LEU A 375 -4.51 2.29 -3.04
C LEU A 375 -3.89 3.69 -3.16
N ALA A 376 -3.37 4.24 -2.05
CA ALA A 376 -2.81 5.59 -2.02
C ALA A 376 -1.40 5.69 -2.62
N HIS A 377 -0.56 4.67 -2.42
CA HIS A 377 0.86 4.71 -2.81
C HIS A 377 1.16 4.00 -4.12
N THR A 378 0.25 3.15 -4.59
CA THR A 378 0.50 2.23 -5.70
C THR A 378 -0.36 2.59 -6.90
N SER A 379 0.28 3.02 -7.99
CA SER A 379 -0.40 3.33 -9.25
C SER A 379 -0.68 2.09 -10.11
N ARG A 380 -0.04 0.95 -9.80
CA ARG A 380 -0.16 -0.34 -10.50
C ARG A 380 -0.20 -1.49 -9.49
N LEU A 381 -1.35 -2.14 -9.37
CA LEU A 381 -1.52 -3.27 -8.46
C LEU A 381 -1.05 -4.58 -9.09
N THR A 382 -0.66 -5.52 -8.24
CA THR A 382 -0.42 -6.92 -8.58
C THR A 382 -1.61 -7.80 -8.16
N GLY A 383 -1.63 -9.06 -8.60
CA GLY A 383 -2.68 -10.01 -8.22
C GLY A 383 -2.70 -10.36 -6.72
N GLU A 384 -1.57 -10.17 -6.03
CA GLU A 384 -1.40 -10.41 -4.60
C GLU A 384 -2.03 -9.28 -3.77
N ASP A 385 -1.98 -8.04 -4.27
CA ASP A 385 -2.53 -6.85 -3.59
C ASP A 385 -4.05 -6.85 -3.48
N VAL A 386 -4.75 -7.57 -4.37
CA VAL A 386 -6.21 -7.54 -4.49
C VAL A 386 -6.91 -7.90 -3.18
N ASP A 387 -6.42 -8.91 -2.46
CA ASP A 387 -7.04 -9.37 -1.22
C ASP A 387 -6.95 -8.29 -0.12
N ALA A 388 -5.76 -7.68 0.01
CA ALA A 388 -5.53 -6.58 0.94
C ALA A 388 -6.39 -5.35 0.63
N VAL A 389 -6.57 -5.01 -0.66
CA VAL A 389 -7.44 -3.92 -1.10
C VAL A 389 -8.89 -4.18 -0.74
N VAL A 390 -9.40 -5.39 -1.01
CA VAL A 390 -10.79 -5.77 -0.68
C VAL A 390 -10.99 -5.72 0.83
N LEU A 391 -10.08 -6.29 1.62
CA LEU A 391 -10.15 -6.26 3.08
C LEU A 391 -10.17 -4.83 3.63
N ALA A 392 -9.29 -3.96 3.14
CA ALA A 392 -9.23 -2.57 3.58
C ALA A 392 -10.51 -1.77 3.24
N LEU A 393 -11.18 -2.13 2.14
CA LEU A 393 -12.41 -1.48 1.69
C LEU A 393 -13.68 -2.01 2.37
N GLU A 394 -13.65 -3.23 2.92
CA GLU A 394 -14.74 -3.75 3.76
C GLU A 394 -14.83 -3.03 5.11
N ASP A 395 -13.71 -2.55 5.64
CA ASP A 395 -13.63 -1.78 6.90
C ASP A 395 -13.81 -0.27 6.68
N TYR A 396 -14.07 0.14 5.45
CA TYR A 396 -14.05 1.53 5.06
C TYR A 396 -15.42 2.18 5.29
N PRO A 397 -15.49 3.41 5.85
CA PRO A 397 -16.77 4.01 6.18
C PRO A 397 -17.66 4.19 4.95
N ASP A 398 -18.91 3.74 5.07
CA ASP A 398 -19.97 4.04 4.12
C ASP A 398 -20.24 5.56 4.19
N GLY A 399 -19.64 6.32 3.28
CA GLY A 399 -19.65 7.79 3.29
C GLY A 399 -20.99 8.42 3.68
N GLY A 400 -20.92 9.47 4.50
CA GLY A 400 -22.10 10.15 5.05
C GLY A 400 -22.93 10.91 3.99
N LEU A 401 -24.23 11.03 4.28
CA LEU A 401 -25.31 11.69 3.51
C LEU A 401 -26.03 10.80 2.48
N ALA A 402 -26.65 9.72 2.96
CA ALA A 402 -27.82 9.15 2.30
C ALA A 402 -29.09 9.88 2.81
N PRO A 403 -30.09 10.20 1.96
CA PRO A 403 -31.35 10.76 2.43
C PRO A 403 -31.99 9.86 3.50
N ALA A 404 -32.63 10.49 4.49
CA ALA A 404 -33.13 9.85 5.70
C ALA A 404 -33.87 8.54 5.40
N GLY A 405 -33.30 7.42 5.86
CA GLY A 405 -33.87 6.07 5.71
C GLY A 405 -33.31 5.20 4.58
N SER A 406 -32.36 5.70 3.76
CA SER A 406 -31.69 4.89 2.73
C SER A 406 -30.30 4.42 3.18
N ILE A 407 -29.98 3.15 2.87
CA ILE A 407 -28.67 2.56 3.16
C ILE A 407 -27.66 3.10 2.14
N PRO A 408 -26.56 3.76 2.56
CA PRO A 408 -25.52 4.22 1.65
C PRO A 408 -24.88 3.06 0.89
N VAL A 409 -24.41 3.31 -0.33
CA VAL A 409 -23.71 2.31 -1.14
C VAL A 409 -22.26 2.17 -0.63
N PRO A 410 -21.83 0.98 -0.20
CA PRO A 410 -20.49 0.78 0.33
C PRO A 410 -19.39 1.16 -0.66
N ALA A 411 -18.25 1.62 -0.11
CA ALA A 411 -17.08 2.00 -0.89
C ALA A 411 -16.65 0.90 -1.88
N LEU A 412 -16.73 -0.36 -1.44
CA LEU A 412 -16.39 -1.51 -2.25
C LEU A 412 -17.30 -1.69 -3.48
N LEU A 413 -18.62 -1.47 -3.34
CA LEU A 413 -19.56 -1.54 -4.45
C LEU A 413 -19.33 -0.39 -5.45
N ARG A 414 -19.04 0.82 -4.93
CA ARG A 414 -18.67 1.97 -5.78
C ARG A 414 -17.41 1.65 -6.60
N LEU A 415 -16.35 1.14 -5.97
CA LEU A 415 -15.14 0.75 -6.68
C LEU A 415 -15.41 -0.32 -7.75
N ALA A 416 -16.21 -1.33 -7.43
CA ALA A 416 -16.54 -2.42 -8.36
C ALA A 416 -17.32 -1.91 -9.59
N GLU A 417 -18.27 -0.98 -9.42
CA GLU A 417 -18.99 -0.36 -10.54
C GLU A 417 -18.07 0.47 -11.44
N PHE A 418 -17.17 1.28 -10.87
CA PHE A 418 -16.17 2.05 -11.65
C PHE A 418 -15.19 1.13 -12.37
N THR A 419 -14.71 0.07 -11.72
CA THR A 419 -13.85 -0.94 -12.34
C THR A 419 -14.58 -1.63 -13.49
N ALA A 420 -15.86 -1.98 -13.31
CA ALA A 420 -16.67 -2.60 -14.36
C ALA A 420 -16.86 -1.66 -15.57
N ALA A 421 -17.18 -0.39 -15.34
CA ALA A 421 -17.41 0.60 -16.40
C ALA A 421 -16.18 0.79 -17.31
N ALA A 422 -14.99 0.85 -16.74
CA ALA A 422 -13.74 0.99 -17.49
C ALA A 422 -13.12 -0.34 -17.96
N THR A 423 -13.70 -1.49 -17.60
CA THR A 423 -13.27 -2.79 -18.15
C THR A 423 -13.74 -2.93 -19.59
N GLY A 424 -12.82 -3.14 -20.54
CA GLY A 424 -13.16 -3.30 -21.96
C GLY A 424 -13.92 -4.59 -22.30
N ASP A 425 -13.62 -5.69 -21.59
CA ASP A 425 -14.25 -7.01 -21.75
C ASP A 425 -15.71 -7.00 -21.25
N ALA A 426 -16.64 -7.26 -22.17
CA ALA A 426 -18.08 -7.26 -21.88
C ALA A 426 -18.51 -8.34 -20.88
N ALA A 427 -17.89 -9.52 -20.90
CA ALA A 427 -18.22 -10.62 -19.99
C ALA A 427 -17.73 -10.30 -18.57
N ARG A 428 -16.53 -9.73 -18.43
CA ARG A 428 -16.01 -9.28 -17.11
C ARG A 428 -16.82 -8.12 -16.55
N ARG A 429 -17.18 -7.14 -17.38
CA ARG A 429 -18.08 -6.04 -17.00
C ARG A 429 -19.41 -6.57 -16.48
N ALA A 430 -20.05 -7.49 -17.22
CA ALA A 430 -21.32 -8.10 -16.81
C ALA A 430 -21.16 -8.90 -15.50
N GLY A 431 -20.06 -9.63 -15.34
CA GLY A 431 -19.77 -10.40 -14.12
C GLY A 431 -19.64 -9.53 -12.87
N LEU A 432 -18.90 -8.41 -12.96
CA LEU A 432 -18.76 -7.45 -11.85
C LEU A 432 -20.10 -6.77 -11.51
N ARG A 433 -20.87 -6.32 -12.51
CA ARG A 433 -22.19 -5.72 -12.28
C ARG A 433 -23.18 -6.71 -11.66
N ALA A 434 -23.20 -7.95 -12.14
CA ALA A 434 -24.03 -8.99 -11.55
C ALA A 434 -23.62 -9.32 -10.11
N TRP A 435 -22.32 -9.23 -9.79
CA TRP A 435 -21.84 -9.32 -8.41
C TRP A 435 -22.36 -8.15 -7.56
N CYS A 436 -22.23 -6.89 -8.02
CA CYS A 436 -22.77 -5.72 -7.32
C CYS A 436 -24.27 -5.84 -7.06
N ASP A 437 -25.05 -6.27 -8.06
CA ASP A 437 -26.50 -6.44 -7.94
C ASP A 437 -26.88 -7.47 -6.87
N ARG A 438 -26.14 -8.59 -6.77
CA ARG A 438 -26.38 -9.62 -5.74
C ARG A 438 -26.08 -9.10 -4.34
N VAL A 439 -24.92 -8.45 -4.15
CA VAL A 439 -24.52 -7.90 -2.85
C VAL A 439 -25.47 -6.78 -2.42
N ALA A 440 -25.83 -5.86 -3.33
CA ALA A 440 -26.77 -4.77 -3.05
C ALA A 440 -28.15 -5.29 -2.62
N ARG A 441 -28.69 -6.30 -3.31
CA ARG A 441 -29.96 -6.93 -2.97
C ARG A 441 -29.94 -7.55 -1.56
N ARG A 442 -28.87 -8.26 -1.20
CA ARG A 442 -28.67 -8.82 0.14
C ARG A 442 -28.62 -7.72 1.20
N LEU A 443 -27.83 -6.68 0.97
CA LEU A 443 -27.66 -5.55 1.89
C LEU A 443 -28.90 -4.66 2.01
N GLY A 444 -29.91 -4.83 1.15
CA GLY A 444 -31.12 -4.00 1.15
C GLY A 444 -30.89 -2.60 0.56
N ILE A 445 -29.83 -2.44 -0.23
CA ILE A 445 -29.56 -1.21 -0.98
C ILE A 445 -30.61 -1.09 -2.09
N SER A 446 -31.20 0.09 -2.22
CA SER A 446 -32.24 0.30 -3.21
C SER A 446 -31.65 0.23 -4.64
N PRO A 447 -32.36 -0.36 -5.62
CA PRO A 447 -31.90 -0.37 -7.01
C PRO A 447 -31.57 1.02 -7.57
N PRO A 448 -32.33 2.09 -7.26
CA PRO A 448 -31.97 3.45 -7.69
C PRO A 448 -30.63 3.94 -7.14
N ALA A 449 -30.29 3.63 -5.88
CA ALA A 449 -29.03 4.06 -5.28
C ALA A 449 -27.81 3.43 -5.97
N LEU A 450 -27.90 2.14 -6.33
CA LEU A 450 -26.84 1.48 -7.11
C LEU A 450 -26.80 1.99 -8.56
N ALA A 451 -27.98 2.22 -9.17
CA ALA A 451 -28.07 2.73 -10.54
C ALA A 451 -27.45 4.13 -10.69
N GLU A 452 -27.61 5.00 -9.70
CA GLU A 452 -26.95 6.32 -9.67
C GLU A 452 -25.43 6.18 -9.70
N ARG A 453 -24.86 5.31 -8.85
CA ARG A 453 -23.41 5.04 -8.84
C ARG A 453 -22.90 4.40 -10.13
N ARG A 454 -23.72 3.56 -10.77
CA ARG A 454 -23.42 2.98 -12.07
C ARG A 454 -23.42 4.04 -13.18
N ALA A 455 -24.36 4.99 -13.14
CA ALA A 455 -24.39 6.11 -14.08
C ALA A 455 -23.15 7.01 -13.92
N ASP A 456 -22.73 7.29 -12.68
CA ASP A 456 -21.48 8.03 -12.40
C ASP A 456 -20.27 7.29 -12.98
N ALA A 457 -20.19 5.97 -12.78
CA ALA A 457 -19.13 5.12 -13.30
C ALA A 457 -19.08 5.10 -14.83
N ASP A 458 -20.24 4.97 -15.48
CA ASP A 458 -20.35 4.98 -16.95
C ASP A 458 -19.99 6.35 -17.54
N ALA A 459 -20.42 7.44 -16.90
CA ALA A 459 -20.04 8.80 -17.29
C ALA A 459 -18.53 9.01 -17.20
N TRP A 460 -17.90 8.55 -16.11
CA TRP A 460 -16.44 8.60 -15.94
C TRP A 460 -15.70 7.76 -16.99
N ALA A 461 -16.13 6.53 -17.25
CA ALA A 461 -15.48 5.65 -18.22
C ALA A 461 -15.64 6.15 -19.67
N ALA A 462 -16.77 6.80 -19.98
CA ALA A 462 -17.01 7.44 -21.27
C ALA A 462 -16.28 8.78 -21.42
N HIS A 463 -15.90 9.42 -20.30
CA HIS A 463 -15.22 10.70 -20.31
C HIS A 463 -13.81 10.55 -20.88
N ARG A 464 -13.61 11.12 -22.07
CA ARG A 464 -12.28 11.36 -22.62
C ARG A 464 -11.87 12.78 -22.24
N PRO A 465 -10.95 12.98 -21.30
CA PRO A 465 -10.47 14.32 -20.99
C PRO A 465 -9.84 14.91 -22.27
N SER A 466 -10.10 16.19 -22.50
CA SER A 466 -9.47 16.92 -23.60
C SER A 466 -7.94 16.83 -23.49
N PRO A 467 -7.20 16.71 -24.61
CA PRO A 467 -5.75 16.55 -24.59
C PRO A 467 -5.08 17.69 -23.82
N VAL A 468 -4.05 17.35 -23.04
CA VAL A 468 -3.21 18.32 -22.35
C VAL A 468 -2.38 19.04 -23.40
N THR A 469 -2.50 20.37 -23.46
CA THR A 469 -1.74 21.21 -24.39
C THR A 469 -0.53 21.85 -23.73
N ARG A 470 -0.57 22.03 -22.41
CA ARG A 470 0.45 22.78 -21.66
C ARG A 470 0.55 22.32 -20.22
N ILE A 471 1.77 22.35 -19.68
CA ILE A 471 2.05 22.15 -18.26
C ILE A 471 2.48 23.50 -17.67
N VAL A 472 1.87 23.90 -16.56
CA VAL A 472 2.24 25.11 -15.83
C VAL A 472 2.84 24.70 -14.49
N THR A 473 4.06 25.18 -14.20
CA THR A 473 4.76 24.91 -12.94
C THR A 473 5.07 26.20 -12.22
N ARG A 474 4.54 26.41 -11.01
CA ARG A 474 4.90 27.55 -10.16
C ARG A 474 6.03 27.16 -9.23
N LEU A 475 7.03 28.02 -9.14
CA LEU A 475 8.17 27.85 -8.26
C LEU A 475 8.13 28.90 -7.15
N THR A 476 8.29 28.45 -5.92
CA THR A 476 8.47 29.31 -4.73
C THR A 476 9.82 28.96 -4.11
N ALA A 477 10.72 29.94 -4.05
CA ALA A 477 12.03 29.76 -3.41
C ALA A 477 11.88 29.74 -1.88
N GLY A 478 12.76 29.02 -1.20
CA GLY A 478 12.83 29.02 0.27
C GLY A 478 13.58 30.25 0.79
N ASP A 479 13.13 30.79 1.92
CA ASP A 479 13.82 31.92 2.57
C ASP A 479 15.20 31.50 3.06
N GLY A 480 16.25 32.17 2.57
CA GLY A 480 17.61 32.05 3.10
C GLY A 480 18.50 30.94 2.52
N GLU A 481 18.05 30.16 1.54
CA GLU A 481 18.88 29.10 0.96
C GLU A 481 19.70 29.58 -0.24
N GLN A 482 21.04 29.57 -0.11
CA GLN A 482 22.00 29.68 -1.21
C GLN A 482 22.00 28.45 -2.16
N GLY A 483 20.98 27.58 -2.10
CA GLY A 483 21.01 26.22 -2.63
C GLY A 483 20.13 25.94 -3.85
N GLY A 484 19.44 26.94 -4.42
CA GLY A 484 18.66 26.74 -5.66
C GLY A 484 17.52 25.72 -5.56
N ARG A 485 16.95 25.51 -4.37
CA ARG A 485 15.81 24.63 -4.15
C ARG A 485 14.49 25.39 -4.21
N PHE A 486 13.46 24.72 -4.70
CA PHE A 486 12.14 25.32 -4.90
C PHE A 486 11.05 24.38 -4.43
N ARG A 487 10.01 24.94 -3.82
CA ARG A 487 8.71 24.28 -3.75
C ARG A 487 8.01 24.46 -5.09
N CYS A 488 7.41 23.39 -5.61
CA CYS A 488 6.72 23.43 -6.90
C CYS A 488 5.23 23.09 -6.78
N GLU A 489 4.41 23.77 -7.57
CA GLU A 489 3.00 23.45 -7.79
C GLU A 489 2.80 23.25 -9.30
N ILE A 490 2.15 22.16 -9.71
CA ILE A 490 2.03 21.78 -11.13
C ILE A 490 0.55 21.70 -11.52
N TRP A 491 0.20 22.27 -12.68
CA TRP A 491 -1.11 22.16 -13.30
C TRP A 491 -1.02 21.67 -14.74
N LEU A 492 -1.96 20.80 -15.11
CA LEU A 492 -2.22 20.39 -16.48
C LEU A 492 -3.27 21.31 -17.09
N CYS A 493 -2.94 21.97 -18.20
CA CYS A 493 -3.87 22.76 -18.98
C CYS A 493 -4.30 21.99 -20.22
N ARG A 494 -5.61 21.80 -20.38
CA ARG A 494 -6.20 21.06 -21.50
C ARG A 494 -6.72 22.01 -22.59
N LYS A 495 -6.91 21.48 -23.78
CA LYS A 495 -7.40 22.23 -24.95
C LYS A 495 -8.79 22.85 -24.75
N ASP A 496 -9.62 22.27 -23.88
CA ASP A 496 -10.95 22.78 -23.52
C ASP A 496 -10.90 23.92 -22.47
N GLY A 497 -9.71 24.34 -22.06
CA GLY A 497 -9.50 25.36 -21.03
C GLY A 497 -9.53 24.84 -19.60
N THR A 498 -9.87 23.55 -19.38
CA THR A 498 -9.87 22.95 -18.04
C THR A 498 -8.46 22.80 -17.50
N ARG A 499 -8.34 22.94 -16.17
CA ARG A 499 -7.07 22.86 -15.46
C ARG A 499 -7.16 21.90 -14.29
N VAL A 500 -6.16 21.04 -14.15
CA VAL A 500 -6.11 20.03 -13.09
C VAL A 500 -4.78 20.16 -12.36
N GLY A 501 -4.84 20.33 -11.03
CA GLY A 501 -3.66 20.32 -10.18
C GLY A 501 -3.11 18.91 -10.03
N VAL A 502 -1.79 18.76 -10.10
CA VAL A 502 -1.08 17.50 -9.90
C VAL A 502 -0.53 17.49 -8.48
N PRO A 503 -0.76 16.42 -7.69
CA PRO A 503 -0.12 16.27 -6.39
C PRO A 503 1.41 16.32 -6.53
N ALA A 504 2.02 17.30 -5.87
CA ALA A 504 3.48 17.47 -5.82
C ALA A 504 3.96 17.42 -4.36
N PRO A 505 5.22 17.01 -4.10
CA PRO A 505 5.80 17.08 -2.75
C PRO A 505 5.71 18.49 -2.17
N LYS A 506 5.42 18.60 -0.88
CA LYS A 506 5.32 19.91 -0.19
C LYS A 506 6.68 20.49 0.18
N ASP A 507 7.74 19.68 0.08
CA ASP A 507 9.12 20.01 0.44
C ASP A 507 9.81 20.86 -0.65
N PHE A 508 10.95 21.45 -0.28
CA PHE A 508 11.82 22.17 -1.22
C PHE A 508 12.68 21.17 -1.99
N LEU A 509 12.47 21.11 -3.30
CA LEU A 509 13.11 20.15 -4.20
C LEU A 509 14.29 20.80 -4.95
N PRO A 510 15.36 20.05 -5.24
CA PRO A 510 16.42 20.51 -6.12
C PRO A 510 15.94 20.55 -7.59
N PRO A 511 16.60 21.34 -8.46
CA PRO A 511 16.22 21.52 -9.86
C PRO A 511 16.00 20.23 -10.66
N GLY A 512 16.90 19.24 -10.52
CA GLY A 512 16.80 17.97 -11.24
C GLY A 512 15.60 17.12 -10.83
N GLU A 513 15.16 17.19 -9.57
CA GLU A 513 13.95 16.48 -9.13
C GLU A 513 12.69 17.14 -9.69
N ILE A 514 12.66 18.47 -9.78
CA ILE A 514 11.55 19.21 -10.39
C ILE A 514 11.49 18.91 -11.90
N GLY A 515 12.63 18.89 -12.59
CA GLY A 515 12.71 18.51 -14.01
C GLY A 515 12.16 17.09 -14.26
N ARG A 516 12.53 16.12 -13.43
CA ARG A 516 11.98 14.75 -13.46
C ARG A 516 10.47 14.72 -13.17
N LEU A 517 10.00 15.53 -12.23
CA LEU A 517 8.58 15.61 -11.88
C LEU A 517 7.75 16.17 -13.04
N ILE A 518 8.22 17.21 -13.73
CA ILE A 518 7.57 17.75 -14.93
C ILE A 518 7.53 16.69 -16.04
N ARG A 519 8.64 16.00 -16.30
CA ARG A 519 8.70 14.93 -17.30
C ARG A 519 7.71 13.81 -16.99
N ARG A 520 7.75 13.25 -15.78
CA ARG A 520 6.81 12.17 -15.35
C ARG A 520 5.35 12.61 -15.45
N THR A 521 5.08 13.88 -15.18
CA THR A 521 3.75 14.47 -15.33
C THR A 521 3.33 14.52 -16.81
N ALA A 522 4.22 14.94 -17.72
CA ALA A 522 3.97 14.94 -19.16
C ALA A 522 3.76 13.52 -19.70
N ASP A 523 4.64 12.58 -19.35
CA ASP A 523 4.59 11.19 -19.80
C ASP A 523 3.30 10.50 -19.28
N GLY A 524 2.88 10.82 -18.05
CA GLY A 524 1.64 10.33 -17.45
C GLY A 524 0.37 10.84 -18.13
N CYS A 525 0.45 11.89 -18.95
CA CYS A 525 -0.66 12.40 -19.74
C CYS A 525 -0.78 11.72 -21.12
N ARG A 526 0.15 10.84 -21.50
CA ARG A 526 0.19 10.24 -22.82
C ARG A 526 -1.00 9.31 -23.06
N VAL A 527 -1.93 9.74 -23.91
CA VAL A 527 -3.01 8.89 -24.44
C VAL A 527 -2.59 8.37 -25.81
N ALA A 528 -2.84 7.09 -26.10
CA ALA A 528 -2.46 6.47 -27.37
C ALA A 528 -3.08 7.21 -28.56
N GLY A 529 -2.23 7.75 -29.45
CA GLY A 529 -2.64 8.48 -30.66
C GLY A 529 -2.76 10.00 -30.51
N GLU A 530 -2.51 10.56 -29.31
CA GLU A 530 -2.50 12.01 -29.09
C GLU A 530 -1.06 12.57 -28.99
N PRO A 531 -0.82 13.80 -29.49
CA PRO A 531 0.49 14.44 -29.36
C PRO A 531 0.79 14.77 -27.89
N GLU A 532 2.04 14.57 -27.48
CA GLU A 532 2.50 14.92 -26.13
C GLU A 532 2.43 16.44 -25.89
N PRO A 533 2.21 16.88 -24.64
CA PRO A 533 2.26 18.30 -24.31
C PRO A 533 3.68 18.81 -24.56
N SER A 534 3.82 19.69 -25.54
CA SER A 534 5.12 20.27 -25.93
C SER A 534 5.46 21.54 -25.16
N GLN A 535 4.49 22.21 -24.53
CA GLN A 535 4.69 23.50 -23.86
C GLN A 535 4.77 23.37 -22.34
N VAL A 536 5.81 23.97 -21.75
CA VAL A 536 6.02 24.06 -20.29
C VAL A 536 6.23 25.52 -19.90
N ASP A 537 5.30 26.07 -19.12
CA ASP A 537 5.38 27.42 -18.61
C ASP A 537 5.80 27.40 -17.14
N VAL A 538 6.92 28.03 -16.81
CA VAL A 538 7.46 28.08 -15.46
C VAL A 538 7.21 29.45 -14.86
N VAL A 539 6.35 29.50 -13.84
CA VAL A 539 6.02 30.72 -13.11
C VAL A 539 7.06 30.97 -12.03
N VAL A 540 7.70 32.12 -12.10
CA VAL A 540 8.75 32.57 -11.18
C VAL A 540 8.47 33.98 -10.68
N GLY A 541 8.99 34.31 -9.49
CA GLY A 541 9.03 35.69 -9.00
C GLY A 541 10.11 36.53 -9.73
N PRO A 542 10.06 37.88 -9.62
CA PRO A 542 10.97 38.81 -10.28
C PRO A 542 12.45 38.54 -10.02
N ALA A 543 12.80 38.14 -8.78
CA ALA A 543 14.17 37.82 -8.39
C ALA A 543 14.72 36.55 -9.07
N HIS A 544 13.85 35.73 -9.67
CA HIS A 544 14.18 34.42 -10.21
C HIS A 544 14.05 34.35 -11.74
N LEU A 545 13.92 35.49 -12.44
CA LEU A 545 13.86 35.55 -13.90
C LEU A 545 15.11 34.97 -14.58
N GLU A 546 16.27 35.01 -13.92
CA GLU A 546 17.53 34.45 -14.45
C GLU A 546 17.72 32.95 -14.13
N THR A 547 16.72 32.29 -13.51
CA THR A 547 16.82 30.86 -13.16
C THR A 547 16.94 29.99 -14.43
N PRO A 548 17.91 29.07 -14.53
CA PRO A 548 18.17 28.29 -15.73
C PRO A 548 17.25 27.07 -15.87
N VAL A 549 15.93 27.29 -15.83
CA VAL A 549 14.90 26.23 -15.81
C VAL A 549 14.96 25.30 -17.02
N ASP A 550 15.33 25.83 -18.20
CA ASP A 550 15.50 25.06 -19.43
C ASP A 550 16.70 24.11 -19.40
N GLY A 551 17.68 24.35 -18.53
CA GLY A 551 18.85 23.50 -18.34
C GLY A 551 18.64 22.39 -17.30
N TRP A 552 17.48 22.33 -16.66
CA TRP A 552 17.22 21.34 -15.62
C TRP A 552 17.12 19.95 -16.19
N GLU A 553 17.79 19.00 -15.54
CA GLU A 553 17.78 17.60 -15.93
C GLU A 553 16.41 16.96 -15.75
N THR A 554 15.93 16.27 -16.79
CA THR A 554 14.66 15.53 -16.74
C THR A 554 14.82 14.06 -16.37
N GLY A 555 16.06 13.56 -16.23
CA GLY A 555 16.37 12.13 -16.10
C GLY A 555 16.13 11.37 -17.40
N ASN A 556 16.18 10.03 -17.36
CA ASN A 556 15.71 9.18 -18.48
C ASN A 556 14.64 8.14 -18.03
N GLU A 557 13.85 7.61 -18.97
CA GLU A 557 12.77 6.63 -18.69
C GLU A 557 13.31 5.28 -18.19
N LEU A 558 14.50 4.87 -18.66
CA LEU A 558 15.14 3.61 -18.24
C LEU A 558 15.55 3.65 -16.76
N ALA A 559 16.08 4.76 -16.28
CA ALA A 559 16.54 4.96 -14.91
C ALA A 559 15.39 4.93 -13.89
N ASP A 560 14.17 5.28 -14.30
CA ASP A 560 12.98 5.17 -13.44
C ASP A 560 12.51 3.71 -13.28
N VAL A 561 12.87 2.81 -14.20
CA VAL A 561 12.52 1.37 -14.17
C VAL A 561 13.64 0.49 -13.59
N LEU A 562 14.88 1.00 -13.61
CA LEU A 562 16.07 0.35 -13.06
C LEU A 562 16.20 0.24 -11.52
N PRO A 563 15.38 0.87 -10.64
CA PRO A 563 15.50 0.65 -9.20
C PRO A 563 15.27 -0.80 -8.77
N ASP A 564 14.56 -1.60 -9.57
CA ASP A 564 14.27 -3.02 -9.30
C ASP A 564 15.39 -3.98 -9.77
N LEU A 565 16.49 -3.46 -10.34
CA LEU A 565 17.62 -4.24 -10.87
C LEU A 565 18.97 -3.79 -10.28
N VAL A 566 19.04 -3.67 -8.95
CA VAL A 566 20.20 -3.22 -8.14
C VAL A 566 21.49 -4.06 -8.32
N GLY A 567 21.53 -5.02 -9.25
CA GLY A 567 22.69 -5.86 -9.56
C GLY A 567 23.39 -5.61 -10.90
N LEU A 568 22.93 -4.65 -11.72
CA LEU A 568 23.45 -4.44 -13.08
C LEU A 568 24.22 -3.11 -13.27
N GLN A 569 24.50 -2.38 -12.20
CA GLN A 569 25.30 -1.14 -12.24
C GLN A 569 26.69 -1.34 -12.89
N ASP A 570 27.26 -2.54 -12.76
CA ASP A 570 28.58 -2.90 -13.33
C ASP A 570 28.53 -3.31 -14.81
N VAL A 571 27.33 -3.50 -15.39
CA VAL A 571 27.14 -4.07 -16.74
C VAL A 571 26.66 -3.03 -17.76
N LEU A 572 25.97 -1.97 -17.32
CA LEU A 572 25.52 -0.87 -18.18
C LEU A 572 26.38 0.37 -17.95
N PRO A 573 27.05 0.94 -18.98
CA PRO A 573 27.78 2.19 -18.83
C PRO A 573 26.83 3.30 -18.37
N ASP A 574 27.37 4.21 -17.54
CA ASP A 574 26.70 5.34 -16.90
C ASP A 574 25.45 5.88 -17.62
N VAL A 575 24.27 5.40 -17.22
CA VAL A 575 22.98 5.86 -17.75
C VAL A 575 22.65 7.30 -17.35
N SER A 576 23.45 7.93 -16.48
CA SER A 576 23.31 9.35 -16.12
C SER A 576 23.52 10.26 -17.33
N GLY A 577 24.30 9.83 -18.32
CA GLY A 577 24.51 10.55 -19.58
C GLY A 577 23.31 10.59 -20.54
N LEU A 578 22.20 9.91 -20.21
CA LEU A 578 20.98 9.90 -21.02
C LEU A 578 19.92 10.93 -20.57
N SER A 579 20.22 11.72 -19.54
CA SER A 579 19.32 12.77 -19.03
C SER A 579 19.26 13.94 -20.02
N LEU A 580 18.06 14.29 -20.48
CA LEU A 580 17.85 15.45 -21.35
C LEU A 580 17.53 16.70 -20.52
N ALA A 581 18.02 17.85 -20.95
CA ALA A 581 17.62 19.14 -20.38
C ALA A 581 16.16 19.46 -20.69
N LEU A 582 15.43 20.08 -19.76
CA LEU A 582 14.00 20.35 -19.88
C LEU A 582 13.65 21.12 -21.16
N GLY A 583 14.45 22.14 -21.48
CA GLY A 583 14.27 22.98 -22.66
C GLY A 583 14.68 22.34 -23.99
N SER A 584 15.33 21.16 -23.96
CA SER A 584 15.57 20.34 -25.16
C SER A 584 14.36 19.48 -25.54
N ARG A 585 13.60 19.02 -24.53
CA ARG A 585 12.42 18.18 -24.70
C ARG A 585 11.13 18.99 -24.86
N TYR A 586 11.05 20.16 -24.23
CA TYR A 586 9.84 20.99 -24.20
C TYR A 586 10.11 22.45 -24.62
N GLN A 587 9.08 23.10 -25.15
CA GLN A 587 9.02 24.55 -25.36
C GLN A 587 8.86 25.23 -23.99
N VAL A 588 9.99 25.50 -23.34
CA VAL A 588 10.04 26.10 -22.00
C VAL A 588 10.04 27.62 -22.07
N ALA A 589 9.08 28.25 -21.40
CA ALA A 589 9.01 29.69 -21.21
C ALA A 589 8.81 30.08 -19.74
N LEU A 590 9.35 31.24 -19.36
CA LEU A 590 9.15 31.84 -18.05
C LEU A 590 7.91 32.73 -18.03
N ARG A 591 7.23 32.74 -16.88
CA ARG A 591 6.13 33.67 -16.58
C ARG A 591 6.38 34.38 -15.26
N CYS A 592 6.28 35.70 -15.27
CA CYS A 592 6.30 36.51 -14.06
C CYS A 592 4.98 37.30 -13.93
N PRO A 593 3.91 36.71 -13.35
CA PRO A 593 2.58 37.31 -13.29
C PRO A 593 2.53 38.64 -12.52
N GLU A 594 3.47 38.85 -11.58
CA GLU A 594 3.57 40.06 -10.77
C GLU A 594 3.76 41.35 -11.61
N PHE A 595 4.39 41.24 -12.79
CA PHE A 595 4.49 42.36 -13.73
C PHE A 595 3.25 42.52 -14.61
N ILE A 596 2.54 41.43 -14.94
CA ILE A 596 1.43 41.46 -15.90
C ILE A 596 0.17 42.06 -15.29
N VAL A 597 -0.12 41.80 -14.01
CA VAL A 597 -1.36 42.28 -13.35
C VAL A 597 -1.50 43.80 -13.47
N ARG A 598 -0.37 44.52 -13.54
CA ARG A 598 -0.33 45.99 -13.66
C ARG A 598 -0.35 46.50 -15.10
N ALA A 599 -0.05 45.65 -16.09
CA ALA A 599 0.16 46.02 -17.49
C ALA A 599 -0.68 45.19 -18.49
N ASP A 600 -1.79 44.60 -18.01
CA ASP A 600 -2.67 43.74 -18.82
C ASP A 600 -3.22 44.45 -20.07
N GLY A 601 -3.57 45.73 -19.94
CA GLY A 601 -4.04 46.54 -21.06
C GLY A 601 -2.98 46.69 -22.14
N GLU A 602 -1.73 46.95 -21.76
CA GLU A 602 -0.57 47.05 -22.65
C GLU A 602 -0.25 45.72 -23.32
N VAL A 603 -0.29 44.61 -22.58
CA VAL A 603 -0.06 43.26 -23.11
C VAL A 603 -1.10 42.92 -24.16
N ARG A 604 -2.40 43.13 -23.87
CA ARG A 604 -3.48 42.88 -24.83
C ARG A 604 -3.35 43.78 -26.07
N ARG A 605 -3.00 45.06 -25.88
CA ARG A 605 -2.76 45.98 -27.01
C ARG A 605 -1.63 45.50 -27.91
N ARG A 606 -0.47 45.14 -27.34
CA ARG A 606 0.71 44.69 -28.10
C ARG A 606 0.45 43.38 -28.85
N TRP A 607 -0.33 42.46 -28.28
CA TRP A 607 -0.77 41.24 -28.99
C TRP A 607 -1.77 41.51 -30.12
N ALA A 608 -2.61 42.55 -29.98
CA ALA A 608 -3.60 42.93 -30.98
C ALA A 608 -3.04 43.76 -32.15
N ALA A 609 -1.76 44.15 -32.11
CA ALA A 609 -1.14 44.93 -33.17
C ALA A 609 -0.96 44.08 -34.46
N ASP A 610 -1.33 44.65 -35.61
CA ASP A 610 -1.32 43.96 -36.92
C ASP A 610 0.04 43.38 -37.34
N ALA A 611 1.14 43.94 -36.81
CA ALA A 611 2.49 43.41 -36.97
C ALA A 611 3.24 43.48 -35.63
N PRO A 612 3.58 42.34 -34.99
CA PRO A 612 4.35 42.35 -33.76
C PRO A 612 5.77 42.86 -34.02
N HIS A 613 6.00 44.14 -33.72
CA HIS A 613 7.31 44.76 -33.86
C HIS A 613 8.30 44.14 -32.86
N THR A 614 9.56 44.04 -33.30
CA THR A 614 10.67 43.57 -32.47
C THR A 614 11.62 44.73 -32.20
N LEU A 615 11.94 44.95 -30.93
CA LEU A 615 12.98 45.88 -30.51
C LEU A 615 14.20 45.07 -30.06
N VAL A 616 15.34 45.28 -30.72
CA VAL A 616 16.62 44.68 -30.33
C VAL A 616 17.43 45.74 -29.58
N VAL A 617 17.77 45.45 -28.33
CA VAL A 617 18.56 46.33 -27.46
C VAL A 617 19.97 45.75 -27.35
N GLY A 618 20.91 46.31 -28.10
CA GLY A 618 22.32 45.92 -28.08
C GLY A 618 23.29 47.09 -27.95
N ASP A 619 22.80 48.30 -27.73
CA ASP A 619 23.62 49.50 -27.53
C ASP A 619 24.01 49.63 -26.04
N PRO A 620 25.32 49.72 -25.71
CA PRO A 620 25.80 49.85 -24.33
C PRO A 620 25.35 51.14 -23.63
N THR A 621 24.85 52.13 -24.37
CA THR A 621 24.39 53.41 -23.82
C THR A 621 22.94 53.39 -23.33
N VAL A 622 22.18 52.33 -23.61
CA VAL A 622 20.77 52.21 -23.22
C VAL A 622 20.64 51.90 -21.73
N ASP A 623 20.15 52.87 -20.97
CA ASP A 623 19.78 52.73 -19.57
C ASP A 623 18.26 52.55 -19.38
N ILE A 624 17.82 52.50 -18.11
CA ILE A 624 16.40 52.33 -17.76
C ILE A 624 15.54 53.45 -18.35
N GLN A 625 16.00 54.69 -18.28
CA GLN A 625 15.24 55.86 -18.75
C GLN A 625 15.10 55.83 -20.27
N HIS A 626 16.20 55.55 -20.97
CA HIS A 626 16.22 55.44 -22.42
C HIS A 626 15.31 54.30 -22.90
N LEU A 627 15.38 53.12 -22.26
CA LEU A 627 14.51 51.99 -22.61
C LEU A 627 13.03 52.31 -22.36
N TYR A 628 12.71 52.97 -21.25
CA TYR A 628 11.36 53.43 -20.95
C TYR A 628 10.85 54.39 -22.05
N GLU A 629 11.67 55.35 -22.46
CA GLU A 629 11.34 56.29 -23.52
C GLU A 629 11.11 55.56 -24.84
N LEU A 630 12.01 54.67 -25.27
CA LEU A 630 11.86 53.88 -26.50
C LEU A 630 10.54 53.09 -26.50
N LEU A 631 10.25 52.36 -25.41
CA LEU A 631 9.03 51.55 -25.28
C LEU A 631 7.76 52.38 -25.15
N LYS A 632 7.86 53.63 -24.70
CA LYS A 632 6.74 54.57 -24.66
C LYS A 632 6.51 55.21 -26.03
N ASN A 633 7.58 55.60 -26.73
CA ASN A 633 7.61 56.17 -28.07
C ASN A 633 9.04 56.01 -28.68
N PRO A 634 9.21 55.47 -29.90
CA PRO A 634 8.21 55.11 -30.90
C PRO A 634 7.71 53.65 -30.82
N HIS A 635 8.22 52.83 -29.91
CA HIS A 635 8.02 51.37 -29.90
C HIS A 635 6.83 50.88 -29.05
N GLN A 636 5.77 51.68 -28.94
CA GLN A 636 4.62 51.42 -28.05
C GLN A 636 3.89 50.09 -28.30
N ASP A 637 3.93 49.56 -29.53
CA ASP A 637 3.22 48.35 -29.96
C ASP A 637 4.18 47.15 -30.16
N THR A 638 5.39 47.23 -29.61
CA THR A 638 6.38 46.15 -29.68
C THR A 638 5.95 44.95 -28.86
N ALA A 639 5.72 43.81 -29.48
CA ALA A 639 5.37 42.57 -28.77
C ALA A 639 6.61 41.83 -28.26
N ARG A 640 7.76 41.99 -28.92
CA ARG A 640 9.00 41.27 -28.61
C ARG A 640 10.18 42.20 -28.36
N VAL A 641 10.89 42.01 -27.26
CA VAL A 641 12.18 42.65 -27.00
C VAL A 641 13.28 41.59 -26.93
N VAL A 642 14.41 41.85 -27.60
CA VAL A 642 15.63 41.04 -27.50
C VAL A 642 16.68 41.85 -26.75
N LEU A 643 17.12 41.38 -25.58
CA LEU A 643 18.11 42.07 -24.75
C LEU A 643 19.48 41.42 -24.92
N HIS A 644 20.47 42.22 -25.34
CA HIS A 644 21.88 41.85 -25.36
C HIS A 644 22.65 42.63 -24.28
N GLY A 645 23.92 42.26 -24.08
CA GLY A 645 24.80 42.92 -23.14
C GLY A 645 25.03 42.17 -21.82
N PRO A 646 25.83 42.79 -20.92
CA PRO A 646 26.31 42.16 -19.70
C PRO A 646 25.19 41.89 -18.68
N PRO A 647 25.35 40.91 -17.77
CA PRO A 647 24.33 40.53 -16.79
C PRO A 647 23.84 41.70 -15.92
N GLN A 648 24.74 42.62 -15.55
CA GLN A 648 24.42 43.78 -14.71
C GLN A 648 23.45 44.75 -15.38
N GLN A 649 23.52 44.89 -16.71
CA GLN A 649 22.61 45.75 -17.47
C GLN A 649 21.30 45.02 -17.74
N ARG A 650 21.35 43.77 -18.22
CA ARG A 650 20.14 42.98 -18.51
C ARG A 650 19.23 42.80 -17.30
N SER A 651 19.80 42.51 -16.13
CA SER A 651 19.04 42.36 -14.87
C SER A 651 18.30 43.63 -14.45
N ARG A 652 18.73 44.81 -14.92
CA ARG A 652 18.03 46.10 -14.72
C ARG A 652 16.98 46.38 -15.80
N LEU A 653 17.26 46.02 -17.06
CA LEU A 653 16.39 46.31 -18.20
C LEU A 653 15.21 45.33 -18.32
N LEU A 654 15.41 44.05 -18.02
CA LEU A 654 14.39 43.01 -18.13
C LEU A 654 13.11 43.31 -17.31
N PRO A 655 13.18 43.68 -16.01
CA PRO A 655 11.99 44.08 -15.26
C PRO A 655 11.26 45.27 -15.86
N VAL A 656 11.96 46.22 -16.48
CA VAL A 656 11.37 47.39 -17.14
C VAL A 656 10.55 46.98 -18.35
N CYS A 657 11.06 46.07 -19.19
CA CYS A 657 10.30 45.52 -20.32
C CYS A 657 8.98 44.91 -19.85
N LEU A 658 9.03 44.05 -18.82
CA LEU A 658 7.85 43.36 -18.31
C LEU A 658 6.87 44.33 -17.63
N ALA A 659 7.36 45.28 -16.85
CA ALA A 659 6.54 46.31 -16.21
C ALA A 659 5.85 47.25 -17.22
N MET A 660 6.46 47.45 -18.40
CA MET A 660 5.88 48.21 -19.53
C MET A 660 4.95 47.36 -20.42
N GLY A 661 4.64 46.14 -19.98
CA GLY A 661 3.70 45.23 -20.65
C GLY A 661 4.24 44.58 -21.92
N VAL A 662 5.57 44.48 -22.11
CA VAL A 662 6.13 43.72 -23.23
C VAL A 662 5.87 42.22 -22.98
N PRO A 663 5.11 41.52 -23.85
CA PRO A 663 4.70 40.14 -23.59
C PRO A 663 5.79 39.10 -23.87
N VAL A 664 6.76 39.42 -24.74
CA VAL A 664 7.83 38.49 -25.11
C VAL A 664 9.19 39.17 -24.90
N VAL A 665 10.03 38.58 -24.05
CA VAL A 665 11.41 39.05 -23.84
C VAL A 665 12.37 37.88 -23.98
N LEU A 666 13.38 38.03 -24.84
CA LEU A 666 14.40 37.03 -25.13
C LEU A 666 15.79 37.60 -24.78
N TRP A 667 16.61 36.81 -24.11
CA TRP A 667 18.00 37.20 -23.81
C TRP A 667 18.90 35.97 -23.67
N ASP A 668 20.22 36.16 -23.81
CA ASP A 668 21.21 35.14 -23.49
C ASP A 668 21.69 35.33 -22.04
N ARG A 669 21.45 34.34 -21.17
CA ARG A 669 21.91 34.37 -19.78
C ARG A 669 23.43 34.36 -19.66
N ALA A 670 24.11 33.71 -20.60
CA ALA A 670 25.57 33.50 -20.62
C ALA A 670 26.33 34.60 -21.38
N ALA A 671 25.64 35.62 -21.91
CA ALA A 671 26.31 36.78 -22.50
C ALA A 671 27.00 37.60 -21.41
N GLU A 672 28.29 37.87 -21.61
CA GLU A 672 29.13 38.70 -20.74
C GLU A 672 29.30 40.12 -21.31
N SER A 673 29.09 40.28 -22.62
CA SER A 673 29.26 41.55 -23.33
C SER A 673 28.20 41.74 -24.42
N HIS A 674 28.23 42.91 -25.08
CA HIS A 674 27.37 43.17 -26.24
C HIS A 674 27.82 42.41 -27.50
N ASP A 675 29.10 42.07 -27.60
CA ASP A 675 29.66 41.32 -28.73
C ASP A 675 29.10 39.88 -28.81
N ASP A 676 28.56 39.38 -27.69
CA ASP A 676 27.92 38.07 -27.59
C ASP A 676 26.55 38.02 -28.28
N ALA A 677 26.04 39.13 -28.79
CA ALA A 677 24.75 39.19 -29.48
C ALA A 677 24.63 38.18 -30.64
N VAL A 678 25.72 38.00 -31.39
CA VAL A 678 25.80 37.08 -32.55
C VAL A 678 25.53 35.61 -32.18
N ARG A 679 25.68 35.23 -30.90
CA ARG A 679 25.45 33.86 -30.44
C ARG A 679 23.99 33.43 -30.59
N LEU A 680 23.06 34.40 -30.66
CA LEU A 680 21.64 34.16 -30.87
C LEU A 680 21.23 34.15 -32.35
N ASP A 681 22.11 34.46 -33.30
CA ASP A 681 21.74 34.58 -34.72
C ASP A 681 21.14 33.29 -35.30
N HIS A 682 21.66 32.12 -34.88
CA HIS A 682 21.15 30.82 -35.29
C HIS A 682 19.71 30.54 -34.81
N LEU A 683 19.26 31.18 -33.74
CA LEU A 683 17.88 31.12 -33.26
C LEU A 683 16.93 31.97 -34.12
N ASP A 684 17.48 32.94 -34.88
CA ASP A 684 16.75 34.01 -35.56
C ASP A 684 15.75 34.70 -34.61
N PRO A 685 16.25 35.51 -33.66
CA PRO A 685 15.44 36.11 -32.60
C PRO A 685 14.42 37.11 -33.16
N THR A 686 14.56 37.53 -34.43
CA THR A 686 13.69 38.48 -35.15
C THR A 686 12.70 37.83 -36.12
N GLY A 687 12.76 36.52 -36.34
CA GLY A 687 11.84 35.79 -37.21
C GLY A 687 10.39 35.70 -36.70
N PRO A 688 9.54 34.84 -37.30
CA PRO A 688 8.12 34.71 -36.94
C PRO A 688 7.92 34.44 -35.43
N LEU A 689 7.09 35.28 -34.79
CA LEU A 689 6.92 35.26 -33.34
C LEU A 689 6.24 33.97 -32.85
N ASP A 690 5.25 33.48 -33.59
CA ASP A 690 4.50 32.24 -33.34
C ASP A 690 5.39 30.99 -33.31
N LYS A 691 6.49 31.00 -34.08
CA LYS A 691 7.47 29.89 -34.15
C LYS A 691 8.62 30.04 -33.17
N LEU A 692 8.71 31.14 -32.41
CA LEU A 692 9.83 31.40 -31.52
C LEU A 692 10.02 30.30 -30.44
N PRO A 693 8.97 29.82 -29.73
CA PRO A 693 9.14 28.76 -28.74
C PRO A 693 9.67 27.45 -29.32
N GLN A 694 9.21 27.07 -30.52
CA GLN A 694 9.69 25.89 -31.23
C GLN A 694 11.16 26.03 -31.63
N ARG A 695 11.53 27.15 -32.28
CA ARG A 695 12.93 27.39 -32.68
C ARG A 695 13.88 27.44 -31.48
N LEU A 696 13.40 27.98 -30.36
CA LEU A 696 14.16 28.00 -29.11
C LEU A 696 14.37 26.60 -28.52
N GLN A 697 13.36 25.73 -28.59
CA GLN A 697 13.50 24.33 -28.22
C GLN A 697 14.53 23.60 -29.11
N GLU A 698 14.44 23.79 -30.44
CA GLU A 698 15.38 23.21 -31.41
C GLU A 698 16.81 23.72 -31.20
N PHE A 699 16.97 25.00 -30.86
CA PHE A 699 18.27 25.57 -30.49
C PHE A 699 18.79 24.98 -29.17
N ARG A 700 17.94 24.83 -28.16
CA ARG A 700 18.34 24.24 -26.87
C ARG A 700 18.68 22.76 -27.00
N SER A 701 18.03 22.02 -27.89
CA SER A 701 18.36 20.60 -28.13
C SER A 701 19.74 20.43 -28.79
N SER A 702 20.17 21.37 -29.64
CA SER A 702 21.53 21.36 -30.17
C SER A 702 22.58 21.78 -29.13
N VAL A 703 22.24 22.73 -28.24
CA VAL A 703 23.14 23.21 -27.17
C VAL A 703 23.30 22.19 -26.02
N TYR A 704 22.23 21.51 -25.62
CA TYR A 704 22.25 20.53 -24.50
C TYR A 704 22.43 19.08 -24.96
N GLY A 705 22.46 18.81 -26.28
CA GLY A 705 22.62 17.47 -26.83
C GLY A 705 24.07 16.96 -26.81
N ALA A 706 24.29 15.74 -27.32
CA ALA A 706 25.59 15.05 -27.34
C ALA A 706 26.70 15.76 -28.16
N GLY A 707 26.41 16.90 -28.78
CA GLY A 707 27.35 17.78 -29.48
C GLY A 707 27.39 19.18 -28.87
N ALA A 708 27.51 19.31 -27.54
CA ALA A 708 27.44 20.56 -26.78
C ALA A 708 28.50 21.65 -27.13
N ASP A 709 29.36 21.42 -28.13
CA ASP A 709 30.43 22.33 -28.56
C ASP A 709 29.96 23.41 -29.57
N VAL A 710 28.67 23.48 -29.91
CA VAL A 710 28.18 24.35 -30.99
C VAL A 710 27.99 25.82 -30.57
N SER A 711 27.58 26.11 -29.33
CA SER A 711 27.40 27.49 -28.85
C SER A 711 27.38 27.62 -27.32
N PRO A 712 28.07 28.62 -26.74
CA PRO A 712 27.98 28.92 -25.31
C PRO A 712 26.68 29.64 -24.90
N ALA A 713 25.80 30.00 -25.84
CA ALA A 713 24.56 30.70 -25.53
C ALA A 713 23.64 29.92 -24.59
N ARG A 714 22.97 30.62 -23.68
CA ARG A 714 21.94 30.12 -22.77
C ARG A 714 20.68 30.98 -22.89
N PRO A 715 19.94 30.90 -24.01
CA PRO A 715 18.78 31.75 -24.25
C PRO A 715 17.64 31.46 -23.27
N ALA A 716 17.10 32.52 -22.68
CA ALA A 716 15.94 32.55 -21.80
C ALA A 716 14.81 33.33 -22.47
N LEU A 717 13.57 32.88 -22.25
CA LEU A 717 12.38 33.44 -22.86
C LEU A 717 11.33 33.67 -21.80
N VAL A 718 10.88 34.92 -21.65
CA VAL A 718 9.61 35.22 -21.01
C VAL A 718 8.54 35.28 -22.09
N TRP A 719 7.42 34.59 -21.83
CA TRP A 719 6.28 34.55 -22.74
C TRP A 719 4.97 34.69 -21.98
N HIS A 720 4.28 35.80 -22.20
CA HIS A 720 2.99 36.10 -21.60
C HIS A 720 1.90 36.12 -22.68
N ASP A 721 0.97 35.17 -22.63
CA ASP A 721 -0.16 35.14 -23.56
C ASP A 721 -1.14 36.30 -23.32
N GLY A 722 -1.84 36.73 -24.38
CA GLY A 722 -2.91 37.74 -24.31
C GLY A 722 -4.16 37.27 -23.56
N GLU A 723 -4.33 35.97 -23.39
CA GLU A 723 -5.26 35.39 -22.41
C GLU A 723 -4.52 35.27 -21.08
N LEU A 724 -4.67 36.28 -20.23
CA LEU A 724 -4.28 36.19 -18.83
C LEU A 724 -5.08 35.05 -18.19
N LEU A 725 -4.49 33.87 -18.18
CA LEU A 725 -5.01 32.73 -17.45
C LEU A 725 -4.62 32.99 -15.98
N PRO A 726 -5.54 33.49 -15.10
CA PRO A 726 -5.21 33.65 -13.69
C PRO A 726 -4.77 32.29 -13.19
N LEU A 727 -3.57 32.21 -12.60
CA LEU A 727 -3.13 30.97 -11.99
C LEU A 727 -4.18 30.59 -10.94
N PRO A 728 -4.59 29.32 -10.84
CA PRO A 728 -5.55 28.91 -9.83
C PRO A 728 -5.06 29.42 -8.47
N ALA A 729 -5.88 30.22 -7.80
CA ALA A 729 -5.60 30.55 -6.41
C ALA A 729 -5.50 29.22 -5.65
N PRO A 730 -4.53 29.06 -4.72
CA PRO A 730 -4.60 27.94 -3.81
C PRO A 730 -5.98 27.95 -3.16
N LEU A 731 -6.68 26.82 -3.21
CA LEU A 731 -7.90 26.63 -2.46
C LEU A 731 -7.55 26.78 -0.99
N HIS A 732 -7.73 27.98 -0.44
CA HIS A 732 -7.74 28.22 0.99
C HIS A 732 -9.03 27.58 1.51
N LEU A 733 -8.96 26.28 1.79
CA LEU A 733 -9.95 25.64 2.64
C LEU A 733 -9.79 26.29 4.02
N ALA A 734 -10.68 27.25 4.31
CA ALA A 734 -10.88 27.69 5.67
C ALA A 734 -11.46 26.50 6.45
N ASP A 735 -10.85 26.18 7.58
CA ASP A 735 -11.50 25.30 8.56
C ASP A 735 -12.89 25.86 8.85
N PRO A 736 -13.96 25.04 8.80
CA PRO A 736 -15.27 25.50 9.24
C PRO A 736 -15.16 25.79 10.75
N ALA A 737 -15.32 27.07 11.10
CA ALA A 737 -15.33 27.56 12.47
C ALA A 737 -16.46 26.94 13.31
#